data_AF-A0A646HDP8-F1
#
_entry.id   AF-A0A646HDP8-F1
#
_cell.length_a   1.000
_cell.length_b   1.000
_cell.length_c   1.000
_cell.angle_alpha   90.00
_cell.angle_beta   90.00
_cell.angle_gamma   90.00
#
_symmetry.space_group_name_H-M   'P 1'
#
loop_
_entity.id
_entity.type
_entity.pdbx_description
1 polymer ?
#
loop_
_entity_poly.entity_id
_entity_poly.type
_entity_poly.pdbx_seq_one_letter_code
_entity_poly.pdbx_strand_id
1 'polypeptide(L)'
;MKKFTNQFNESHVGRMNYGGAKFYRFALFPLMLLMLLFVPTRMVAQTDYDESVTFTALAGDPDGMSEAENFKKLFDGKESNSSKWCCWFSGRAYVIFKASKAGVPVGYTITTGNDNEKYNGRNPKSWKLYGNNTGSNDAWELIDEVSDDKVLKDKNYTSYDFTCKCSTSYQYFKWEISAIHSGRTLQVGEFKLKLQTCLHKNTDGSDALGKVMENVEPTCTEHGYTTHKCSLCNSIVKVYKDDVFKPHKLTHHALKAATCTEAGNIEYWQCSVCNKLFSDETTTKEITDAASLVIPAKGHKFDREGNCTVCQYKDSRYALFNLEGITNVTITDNGDYPWKMLDLKADGMSAVSSYFTAESKGLMSSNYGANDSSSEIIVKFNVVKPILFSFKYLISAKNSNYVFITLNGKLLDEIKGTEQKVYKSILNKGEYTLRLSYNIFDLVGDGNKGADRAFIYDLNTATTISDYVAELDATNTTLTFKKITSNNLESIDLSRLVIVNDEPMVKDMYDIETKNIKNIVFDESFKTYAPTSLAQFFASCSTLETISGLEYLNTANVKYMSDMFGGCQNLSSLDLSKFNTANVTNMSRMFYGCQNLSSLDLSKFNTEKVTDMSSMFEDCLELSSLDLSNFNTKEVKQMNNMFWGCSALTSLDLSNFNTANVMDMGNMFLNCSVLTSLDLSNFNTKEVRYMHSMFRACSALTTIYASDEFVTTKVEIGSDMFSGCTKLKGYSDSKTDHKYANCGTDGYFTPGCAYAEFDNATGTLTFRYKGVKPAEAYDLNVKSNNPGWQAQKRKIKKVVFDASFANARPTSCCLWFAGCFYLTEIEGIENLNTEKVTNMGSMFSGCFALTSLDVSNFNTEKVTYMSSMFEDCQELSSLDLSKFNTANVKNMEDMFKECRKLSLLDLSNFNTERVKDMSSMFSGCSTLQTIFASDKFFTDQVFYGVGMFFDCKNLKGFIDYISNTDKDKDDNKYANYKTGYFTKLVGKNGEKKIGATGETLATENLVLDDGKDFVAYEPFAAKNASYSREIPKGSTWGTLCLPFAIDQSQETECKFYRLTGIDNDNECITLESCEEGKIPAGTPVLFKMNKDEQTLSISVQNAGIVKEPVAGTNVTKPEVETASDVNLVGSFTKIGGKDNKGLDKNDYIIGKDKFWRVSDLDDGKGVGIKPMRAYIHPAYEYLARAAMLSIGKGDGTTAIDNLNAISNDANAEYYDANGRRTNGLQKGLNIVKRGSKTYKIMVK
;
A
#
# COMPACT_ATOMS: atom_id res chain seq x y z
N MET A 1 -44.33 9.80 -2.91
CA MET A 1 -44.30 9.58 -4.37
C MET A 1 -43.72 10.83 -5.02
N LYS A 2 -42.64 10.64 -5.80
CA LYS A 2 -42.15 11.43 -6.95
C LYS A 2 -42.19 12.97 -6.90
N LYS A 3 -41.24 13.74 -7.42
CA LYS A 3 -39.85 13.64 -7.93
C LYS A 3 -39.61 15.03 -8.58
N PHE A 4 -38.35 15.45 -8.63
CA PHE A 4 -37.75 16.54 -9.43
C PHE A 4 -37.96 18.00 -8.97
N THR A 5 -36.96 18.71 -8.42
CA THR A 5 -35.69 19.32 -8.94
C THR A 5 -35.80 20.58 -9.82
N ASN A 6 -35.22 21.65 -9.23
CA ASN A 6 -34.19 22.58 -9.73
C ASN A 6 -34.44 23.69 -10.75
N GLN A 7 -33.63 24.74 -10.50
CA GLN A 7 -33.10 25.84 -11.33
C GLN A 7 -33.95 27.14 -11.40
N PHE A 8 -33.41 28.36 -11.26
CA PHE A 8 -32.07 28.90 -11.51
C PHE A 8 -31.87 30.31 -10.87
N ASN A 9 -30.59 30.70 -10.68
CA ASN A 9 -29.98 32.06 -10.77
C ASN A 9 -30.35 33.14 -9.71
N GLU A 10 -29.48 34.05 -9.26
CA GLU A 10 -28.10 34.47 -9.59
C GLU A 10 -27.61 35.46 -8.50
N SER A 11 -26.30 35.45 -8.19
CA SER A 11 -25.38 36.60 -7.92
C SER A 11 -25.74 37.73 -6.91
N HIS A 12 -24.86 38.48 -6.25
CA HIS A 12 -23.47 38.42 -5.75
C HIS A 12 -23.22 39.79 -5.05
N VAL A 13 -22.30 39.86 -4.05
CA VAL A 13 -21.61 41.08 -3.54
C VAL A 13 -22.44 42.08 -2.69
N GLY A 14 -22.01 42.62 -1.54
CA GLY A 14 -20.78 42.52 -0.75
C GLY A 14 -20.61 43.72 0.20
N ARG A 15 -19.64 43.57 1.13
CA ARG A 15 -18.93 44.60 1.94
C ARG A 15 -19.64 45.18 3.17
N MET A 16 -19.18 44.84 4.39
CA MET A 16 -17.97 45.28 5.13
C MET A 16 -18.18 46.62 5.87
N ASN A 17 -17.93 46.63 7.19
CA ASN A 17 -16.85 47.43 7.78
C ASN A 17 -16.73 47.27 9.31
N TYR A 18 -15.50 46.91 9.73
CA TYR A 18 -14.66 47.39 10.87
C TYR A 18 -15.32 47.67 12.24
N GLY A 19 -14.73 47.34 13.39
CA GLY A 19 -13.34 47.08 13.79
C GLY A 19 -13.30 47.44 15.29
N GLY A 20 -12.78 46.59 16.18
CA GLY A 20 -11.41 46.72 16.73
C GLY A 20 -11.26 47.92 17.68
N ALA A 21 -10.64 47.87 18.85
CA ALA A 21 -9.94 46.86 19.61
C ALA A 21 -9.44 47.55 20.91
N LYS A 22 -8.81 46.75 21.79
CA LYS A 22 -7.79 47.14 22.79
C LYS A 22 -8.25 47.83 24.08
N PHE A 23 -7.62 47.67 25.24
CA PHE A 23 -6.71 46.69 25.89
C PHE A 23 -6.23 47.42 27.17
N TYR A 24 -5.82 46.66 28.20
CA TYR A 24 -4.91 47.07 29.31
C TYR A 24 -5.47 47.96 30.44
N ARG A 25 -5.11 47.82 31.72
CA ARG A 25 -4.39 46.81 32.55
C ARG A 25 -4.45 47.33 34.02
N PHE A 26 -4.31 46.41 34.97
CA PHE A 26 -3.85 46.57 36.36
C PHE A 26 -4.73 47.22 37.45
N ALA A 27 -5.23 46.32 38.31
CA ALA A 27 -5.03 46.24 39.77
C ALA A 27 -5.36 47.44 40.68
N LEU A 28 -6.32 47.22 41.60
CA LEU A 28 -6.17 47.23 43.08
C LEU A 28 -7.56 47.36 43.75
N PHE A 29 -7.92 46.41 44.62
CA PHE A 29 -8.95 46.60 45.68
C PHE A 29 -8.37 47.59 46.73
N PRO A 30 -9.16 48.37 47.53
CA PRO A 30 -10.31 47.87 48.31
C PRO A 30 -11.46 48.87 48.70
N LEU A 31 -12.47 48.33 49.40
CA LEU A 31 -13.31 48.90 50.48
C LEU A 31 -14.34 50.04 50.26
N MET A 32 -15.62 49.66 50.48
CA MET A 32 -16.58 50.20 51.45
C MET A 32 -17.15 51.64 51.36
N LEU A 33 -18.46 51.66 51.10
CA LEU A 33 -19.55 52.11 51.99
C LEU A 33 -19.80 53.62 52.25
N LEU A 34 -21.03 54.01 51.90
CA LEU A 34 -21.93 54.98 52.53
C LEU A 34 -21.59 56.48 52.48
N MET A 35 -22.39 57.25 51.75
CA MET A 35 -23.53 58.02 52.29
C MET A 35 -24.14 58.85 51.14
N LEU A 36 -25.44 58.68 50.83
CA LEU A 36 -26.56 59.42 51.44
C LEU A 36 -26.48 60.93 51.14
N LEU A 37 -27.38 61.43 50.27
CA LEU A 37 -28.49 62.34 50.65
C LEU A 37 -29.00 63.25 49.49
N PHE A 38 -30.32 63.54 49.59
CA PHE A 38 -31.14 64.62 48.98
C PHE A 38 -31.69 64.41 47.54
N VAL A 39 -32.94 63.93 47.31
CA VAL A 39 -34.31 64.59 47.40
C VAL A 39 -34.62 65.45 46.14
N PRO A 40 -35.87 65.71 45.63
CA PRO A 40 -37.26 65.20 45.86
C PRO A 40 -38.10 64.81 44.58
N THR A 41 -39.35 64.44 44.89
CA THR A 41 -40.58 64.01 44.19
C THR A 41 -41.32 64.96 43.21
N ARG A 42 -42.15 64.37 42.30
CA ARG A 42 -43.49 64.88 41.89
C ARG A 42 -44.42 63.75 41.41
N MET A 43 -45.72 63.90 41.74
CA MET A 43 -46.84 62.92 41.83
C MET A 43 -47.64 62.64 40.52
N VAL A 44 -48.59 61.67 40.65
CA VAL A 44 -49.88 61.40 39.94
C VAL A 44 -49.81 60.19 38.97
N ALA A 45 -50.62 59.11 39.02
CA ALA A 45 -51.83 58.74 39.77
C ALA A 45 -51.75 57.26 40.20
N GLN A 46 -52.33 56.96 41.36
CA GLN A 46 -52.22 55.69 42.09
C GLN A 46 -53.47 54.84 41.85
N THR A 47 -53.35 53.76 41.07
CA THR A 47 -54.27 52.60 41.14
C THR A 47 -53.61 51.58 42.04
N ASP A 48 -53.90 51.62 43.35
CA ASP A 48 -53.30 50.74 44.36
C ASP A 48 -53.72 49.27 44.13
N TYR A 49 -52.85 48.49 43.50
CA TYR A 49 -52.87 47.02 43.56
C TYR A 49 -51.73 46.56 44.48
N ASP A 50 -51.93 45.43 45.17
CA ASP A 50 -51.02 44.94 46.19
C ASP A 50 -49.80 44.27 45.54
N GLU A 51 -48.68 44.99 45.45
CA GLU A 51 -47.43 44.48 44.87
C GLU A 51 -46.74 43.40 45.73
N SER A 52 -47.21 43.17 46.96
CA SER A 52 -46.72 42.08 47.81
C SER A 52 -47.30 40.71 47.42
N VAL A 53 -48.28 40.67 46.50
CA VAL A 53 -48.85 39.42 46.04
C VAL A 53 -47.89 38.71 45.09
N THR A 54 -47.47 37.51 45.49
CA THR A 54 -46.63 36.62 44.69
C THR A 54 -47.49 35.54 44.06
N PHE A 55 -47.08 35.06 42.89
CA PHE A 55 -47.81 34.02 42.15
C PHE A 55 -46.99 32.75 42.07
N THR A 56 -47.66 31.61 42.21
CA THR A 56 -47.03 30.30 42.10
C THR A 56 -47.75 29.50 41.02
N ALA A 57 -47.02 29.11 39.98
CA ALA A 57 -47.54 28.24 38.95
C ALA A 57 -47.84 26.84 39.52
N LEU A 58 -49.06 26.36 39.30
CA LEU A 58 -49.53 25.06 39.79
C LEU A 58 -49.50 24.00 38.70
N ALA A 59 -49.95 24.35 37.49
CA ALA A 59 -49.99 23.45 36.33
C ALA A 59 -49.94 24.25 35.03
N GLY A 60 -49.41 23.69 33.96
CA GLY A 60 -49.39 24.30 32.64
C GLY A 60 -49.27 23.23 31.55
N ASP A 61 -49.75 23.56 30.36
CA ASP A 61 -49.65 22.70 29.17
C ASP A 61 -49.53 23.61 27.94
N PRO A 62 -48.47 23.49 27.11
CA PRO A 62 -47.33 22.58 27.25
C PRO A 62 -46.29 23.02 28.29
N ASP A 63 -45.53 22.06 28.85
CA ASP A 63 -44.56 22.33 29.94
C ASP A 63 -43.46 23.34 29.54
N GLY A 64 -42.85 23.19 28.37
CA GLY A 64 -41.74 24.02 27.87
C GLY A 64 -40.71 23.19 27.11
N MET A 65 -39.86 23.82 26.29
CA MET A 65 -38.81 23.12 25.52
C MET A 65 -37.62 22.68 26.37
N SER A 66 -37.43 23.30 27.54
CA SER A 66 -36.40 22.95 28.52
C SER A 66 -36.82 23.38 29.93
N GLU A 67 -36.09 22.97 30.95
CA GLU A 67 -36.33 23.39 32.35
C GLU A 67 -36.14 24.92 32.55
N ALA A 68 -35.27 25.53 31.75
CA ALA A 68 -35.06 26.98 31.70
C ALA A 68 -36.14 27.72 30.88
N GLU A 69 -36.94 27.00 30.10
CA GLU A 69 -37.96 27.55 29.20
C GLU A 69 -39.39 27.07 29.54
N ASN A 70 -39.64 26.80 30.81
CA ASN A 70 -40.85 26.17 31.31
C ASN A 70 -41.92 27.20 31.77
N PHE A 71 -43.21 26.86 31.73
CA PHE A 71 -44.31 27.76 32.17
C PHE A 71 -44.13 28.32 33.59
N LYS A 72 -43.42 27.59 34.47
CA LYS A 72 -43.09 28.03 35.83
C LYS A 72 -42.25 29.32 35.85
N LYS A 73 -41.54 29.62 34.75
CA LYS A 73 -40.71 30.81 34.59
C LYS A 73 -41.50 32.10 34.41
N LEU A 74 -42.79 32.03 34.10
CA LEU A 74 -43.64 33.22 33.95
C LEU A 74 -43.75 34.08 35.22
N PHE A 75 -43.46 33.52 36.39
CA PHE A 75 -43.64 34.16 37.70
C PHE A 75 -42.37 34.19 38.54
N ASP A 76 -41.19 34.00 37.94
CA ASP A 76 -39.93 33.93 38.69
C ASP A 76 -39.22 35.28 38.89
N GLY A 77 -39.78 36.35 38.33
CA GLY A 77 -39.33 37.73 38.47
C GLY A 77 -38.07 38.04 37.68
N LYS A 78 -37.71 37.23 36.68
CA LYS A 78 -36.45 37.34 35.91
C LYS A 78 -36.70 37.64 34.44
N GLU A 79 -36.37 38.85 34.03
CA GLU A 79 -36.35 39.26 32.62
C GLU A 79 -34.95 38.98 32.00
N SER A 80 -34.56 37.71 31.85
CA SER A 80 -33.21 37.31 31.37
C SER A 80 -33.24 36.32 30.19
N ASN A 81 -32.09 36.11 29.50
CA ASN A 81 -32.00 35.24 28.30
C ASN A 81 -32.36 33.76 28.56
N SER A 82 -32.37 33.38 29.83
CA SER A 82 -32.55 32.02 30.30
C SER A 82 -33.84 31.79 31.12
N SER A 83 -34.76 32.76 31.22
CA SER A 83 -36.05 32.61 31.91
C SER A 83 -37.19 33.07 31.01
N LYS A 84 -37.98 32.13 30.51
CA LYS A 84 -39.15 32.35 29.64
C LYS A 84 -40.01 31.10 29.59
N TRP A 85 -41.24 31.21 29.14
CA TRP A 85 -42.00 30.05 28.68
C TRP A 85 -41.91 29.96 27.15
N CYS A 86 -41.18 28.97 26.65
CA CYS A 86 -41.05 28.69 25.22
C CYS A 86 -41.54 27.27 24.93
N CYS A 87 -42.56 27.12 24.07
CA CYS A 87 -43.13 25.81 23.76
C CYS A 87 -43.69 25.72 22.34
N TRP A 88 -43.87 24.49 21.85
CA TRP A 88 -44.55 24.23 20.58
C TRP A 88 -46.06 24.47 20.75
N PHE A 89 -46.60 25.47 20.06
CA PHE A 89 -48.00 25.85 20.16
C PHE A 89 -48.86 25.00 19.20
N SER A 90 -49.72 24.14 19.75
CA SER A 90 -50.60 23.24 19.02
C SER A 90 -52.08 23.63 19.10
N GLY A 91 -52.37 24.93 19.08
CA GLY A 91 -53.73 25.49 19.07
C GLY A 91 -54.32 25.81 20.45
N ARG A 92 -53.65 25.45 21.54
CA ARG A 92 -53.95 25.92 22.90
C ARG A 92 -52.69 25.89 23.77
N ALA A 93 -52.57 26.82 24.70
CA ALA A 93 -51.63 26.75 25.81
C ALA A 93 -52.27 27.38 27.05
N TYR A 94 -52.06 26.84 28.24
CA TYR A 94 -52.57 27.45 29.46
C TYR A 94 -51.63 27.29 30.65
N VAL A 95 -51.79 28.19 31.62
CA VAL A 95 -51.16 28.10 32.94
C VAL A 95 -52.20 28.36 34.03
N ILE A 96 -52.22 27.50 35.03
CA ILE A 96 -52.98 27.64 36.28
C ILE A 96 -52.00 28.06 37.37
N PHE A 97 -52.33 29.12 38.09
CA PHE A 97 -51.46 29.69 39.11
C PHE A 97 -52.27 30.18 40.31
N LYS A 98 -51.62 30.21 41.46
CA LYS A 98 -52.20 30.64 42.74
C LYS A 98 -51.57 31.96 43.16
N ALA A 99 -52.40 32.91 43.56
CA ALA A 99 -51.96 34.12 44.24
C ALA A 99 -51.73 33.85 45.74
N SER A 100 -50.69 34.45 46.31
CA SER A 100 -50.39 34.34 47.75
C SER A 100 -51.52 34.90 48.62
N LYS A 101 -52.33 35.82 48.09
CA LYS A 101 -53.55 36.36 48.71
C LYS A 101 -54.67 36.44 47.69
N ALA A 102 -55.91 36.20 48.12
CA ALA A 102 -57.07 36.44 47.27
C ALA A 102 -57.25 37.94 47.03
N GLY A 103 -57.55 38.34 45.80
CA GLY A 103 -57.79 39.74 45.46
C GLY A 103 -58.61 39.91 44.19
N VAL A 104 -59.16 41.10 44.01
CA VAL A 104 -59.93 41.48 42.82
C VAL A 104 -58.96 41.83 41.69
N PRO A 105 -59.00 41.15 40.53
CA PRO A 105 -58.14 41.45 39.40
C PRO A 105 -58.49 42.79 38.76
N VAL A 106 -57.53 43.70 38.71
CA VAL A 106 -57.70 45.03 38.12
C VAL A 106 -56.90 45.21 36.81
N GLY A 107 -55.96 44.31 36.53
CA GLY A 107 -55.19 44.28 35.28
C GLY A 107 -54.08 43.24 35.32
N TYR A 108 -53.32 43.10 34.24
CA TYR A 108 -52.11 42.27 34.17
C TYR A 108 -51.09 42.85 33.18
N THR A 109 -49.84 42.41 33.32
CA THR A 109 -48.72 42.78 32.46
C THR A 109 -48.16 41.53 31.79
N ILE A 110 -47.91 41.59 30.49
CA ILE A 110 -47.22 40.53 29.73
C ILE A 110 -45.89 41.07 29.23
N THR A 111 -44.79 40.41 29.58
CA THR A 111 -43.44 40.71 29.05
C THR A 111 -43.09 39.71 27.94
N THR A 112 -42.67 40.23 26.78
CA THR A 112 -42.31 39.41 25.61
C THR A 112 -40.98 38.66 25.78
N GLY A 113 -40.86 37.51 25.11
CA GLY A 113 -39.66 36.67 25.17
C GLY A 113 -38.47 37.24 24.38
N ASN A 114 -37.28 36.68 24.60
CA ASN A 114 -36.00 37.22 24.14
C ASN A 114 -35.61 36.93 22.69
N ASP A 115 -36.41 36.15 21.97
CA ASP A 115 -36.20 35.86 20.56
C ASP A 115 -37.36 36.35 19.69
N ASN A 116 -38.31 37.10 20.27
CA ASN A 116 -39.50 37.57 19.58
C ASN A 116 -39.16 38.59 18.49
N GLU A 117 -38.09 39.39 18.65
CA GLU A 117 -37.61 40.33 17.62
C GLU A 117 -36.90 39.65 16.44
N LYS A 118 -36.30 38.47 16.67
CA LYS A 118 -35.60 37.70 15.63
C LYS A 118 -36.55 36.76 14.89
N TYR A 119 -37.57 36.25 15.59
CA TYR A 119 -38.54 35.29 15.08
C TYR A 119 -39.96 35.78 15.36
N ASN A 120 -40.43 36.67 14.50
CA ASN A 120 -41.73 37.33 14.60
C ASN A 120 -42.90 36.33 14.70
N GLY A 121 -43.94 36.71 15.42
CA GLY A 121 -45.21 35.96 15.52
C GLY A 121 -45.39 35.08 16.75
N ARG A 122 -44.39 34.98 17.63
CA ARG A 122 -44.40 34.05 18.78
C ARG A 122 -45.20 34.53 19.98
N ASN A 123 -45.64 35.78 19.97
CA ASN A 123 -46.45 36.38 21.04
C ASN A 123 -47.90 35.82 21.03
N PRO A 124 -48.57 35.77 22.20
CA PRO A 124 -50.02 35.52 22.28
C PRO A 124 -50.79 36.53 21.43
N LYS A 125 -51.78 36.04 20.68
CA LYS A 125 -52.69 36.84 19.85
C LYS A 125 -54.12 36.85 20.40
N SER A 126 -54.56 35.75 20.99
CA SER A 126 -55.87 35.66 21.65
C SER A 126 -55.77 34.84 22.93
N TRP A 127 -56.38 35.30 24.01
CA TRP A 127 -56.37 34.60 25.30
C TRP A 127 -57.55 34.99 26.19
N LYS A 128 -57.81 34.14 27.19
CA LYS A 128 -58.81 34.34 28.25
C LYS A 128 -58.15 34.20 29.63
N LEU A 129 -58.55 35.02 30.58
CA LEU A 129 -58.16 34.94 31.98
C LEU A 129 -59.37 34.58 32.83
N TYR A 130 -59.23 33.58 33.70
CA TYR A 130 -60.29 33.08 34.57
C TYR A 130 -59.88 33.08 36.04
N GLY A 131 -60.86 33.17 36.94
CA GLY A 131 -60.71 33.15 38.39
C GLY A 131 -61.50 32.03 39.06
N ASN A 132 -61.00 31.55 40.19
CA ASN A 132 -61.64 30.54 41.05
C ASN A 132 -61.21 30.71 42.53
N ASN A 133 -62.06 30.29 43.47
CA ASN A 133 -61.81 30.37 44.92
C ASN A 133 -61.78 29.03 45.66
N THR A 134 -62.17 27.94 45.02
CA THR A 134 -62.29 26.61 45.65
C THR A 134 -61.08 25.73 45.40
N GLY A 135 -60.23 26.06 44.41
CA GLY A 135 -59.04 25.28 44.05
C GLY A 135 -59.36 23.91 43.42
N SER A 136 -60.63 23.65 43.08
CA SER A 136 -61.15 22.44 42.44
C SER A 136 -61.49 22.69 40.95
N ASN A 137 -61.47 21.65 40.12
CA ASN A 137 -61.56 21.76 38.66
C ASN A 137 -62.91 22.25 38.10
N ASP A 138 -63.96 22.36 38.92
CA ASP A 138 -65.32 22.60 38.45
C ASP A 138 -65.87 23.93 38.99
N ALA A 139 -65.47 25.05 38.36
CA ALA A 139 -66.17 26.35 38.19
C ALA A 139 -65.17 27.51 37.95
N TRP A 140 -64.62 27.65 36.74
CA TRP A 140 -63.79 28.80 36.36
C TRP A 140 -64.66 29.95 35.86
N GLU A 141 -64.54 31.13 36.47
CA GLU A 141 -65.29 32.33 36.06
C GLU A 141 -64.41 33.22 35.17
N LEU A 142 -64.92 33.65 34.02
CA LEU A 142 -64.17 34.48 33.07
C LEU A 142 -63.98 35.90 33.63
N ILE A 143 -62.72 36.33 33.75
CA ILE A 143 -62.30 37.65 34.23
C ILE A 143 -62.10 38.61 33.05
N ASP A 144 -61.39 38.16 32.02
CA ASP A 144 -61.03 38.98 30.86
C ASP A 144 -60.84 38.12 29.60
N GLU A 145 -61.11 38.70 28.43
CA GLU A 145 -60.97 38.03 27.13
C GLU A 145 -60.43 39.00 26.08
N VAL A 146 -59.29 38.63 25.48
CA VAL A 146 -58.66 39.36 24.37
C VAL A 146 -58.72 38.49 23.13
N SER A 147 -59.41 38.98 22.10
CA SER A 147 -59.55 38.32 20.80
C SER A 147 -58.91 39.19 19.72
N ASP A 148 -57.79 38.76 19.14
CA ASP A 148 -57.00 39.53 18.14
C ASP A 148 -56.23 40.74 18.70
N ASP A 149 -55.29 40.48 19.61
CA ASP A 149 -54.38 41.50 20.15
C ASP A 149 -53.53 42.14 19.05
N LYS A 150 -53.33 43.46 19.20
CA LYS A 150 -52.47 44.30 18.35
C LYS A 150 -51.48 45.14 19.17
N VAL A 151 -51.49 44.97 20.49
CA VAL A 151 -50.69 45.76 21.43
C VAL A 151 -49.30 45.13 21.58
N LEU A 152 -49.23 43.80 21.74
CA LEU A 152 -47.97 43.08 21.80
C LEU A 152 -47.22 43.22 20.47
N LYS A 153 -45.98 43.71 20.54
CA LYS A 153 -45.07 43.76 19.38
C LYS A 153 -43.98 42.71 19.52
N ASP A 154 -43.50 42.23 18.39
CA ASP A 154 -42.34 41.35 18.26
C ASP A 154 -41.04 42.11 18.59
N LYS A 155 -40.88 42.42 19.88
CA LYS A 155 -39.68 43.01 20.49
C LYS A 155 -39.28 42.14 21.66
N ASN A 156 -37.99 42.06 21.94
CA ASN A 156 -37.50 41.31 23.09
C ASN A 156 -37.76 42.09 24.40
N TYR A 157 -38.17 41.39 25.46
CA TYR A 157 -38.28 41.92 26.84
C TYR A 157 -39.08 43.22 27.00
N THR A 158 -40.15 43.37 26.23
CA THR A 158 -41.01 44.55 26.32
C THR A 158 -42.28 44.17 27.06
N SER A 159 -42.61 44.91 28.12
CA SER A 159 -43.80 44.70 28.93
C SER A 159 -44.97 45.53 28.42
N TYR A 160 -46.15 44.92 28.39
CA TYR A 160 -47.41 45.55 27.96
C TYR A 160 -48.49 45.31 29.00
N ASP A 161 -49.21 46.37 29.35
CA ASP A 161 -50.26 46.36 30.37
C ASP A 161 -51.66 46.19 29.75
N PHE A 162 -52.47 45.38 30.41
CA PHE A 162 -53.87 45.11 30.10
C PHE A 162 -54.73 45.35 31.35
N THR A 163 -55.93 45.88 31.17
CA THR A 163 -56.86 46.22 32.28
C THR A 163 -58.00 45.21 32.36
N CYS A 164 -58.30 44.72 33.57
CA CYS A 164 -59.43 43.83 33.81
C CYS A 164 -60.61 44.59 34.43
N LYS A 165 -61.84 44.25 34.04
CA LYS A 165 -63.06 44.74 34.71
C LYS A 165 -63.64 43.61 35.56
N CYS A 166 -63.08 43.43 36.75
CA CYS A 166 -63.56 42.44 37.72
C CYS A 166 -63.95 43.12 39.04
N SER A 167 -65.00 42.63 39.68
CA SER A 167 -65.43 43.06 41.02
C SER A 167 -65.37 41.92 42.05
N THR A 168 -64.97 40.72 41.62
CA THR A 168 -64.95 39.51 42.45
C THR A 168 -63.50 39.18 42.81
N SER A 169 -63.25 38.86 44.08
CA SER A 169 -61.94 38.46 44.55
C SER A 169 -61.70 36.97 44.27
N TYR A 170 -60.57 36.62 43.67
CA TYR A 170 -60.17 35.23 43.43
C TYR A 170 -58.77 34.94 44.00
N GLN A 171 -58.51 33.67 44.33
CA GLN A 171 -57.18 33.22 44.77
C GLN A 171 -56.47 32.34 43.73
N TYR A 172 -57.22 31.62 42.91
CA TYR A 172 -56.72 30.77 41.85
C TYR A 172 -57.08 31.35 40.50
N PHE A 173 -56.15 31.29 39.56
CA PHE A 173 -56.29 31.89 38.23
C PHE A 173 -55.87 30.91 37.15
N LYS A 174 -56.52 31.00 35.98
CA LYS A 174 -56.13 30.28 34.77
C LYS A 174 -55.99 31.27 33.62
N TRP A 175 -54.81 31.34 33.02
CA TRP A 175 -54.57 32.10 31.79
C TRP A 175 -54.45 31.13 30.62
N GLU A 176 -55.32 31.28 29.62
CA GLU A 176 -55.49 30.34 28.50
C GLU A 176 -55.33 31.07 27.16
N ILE A 177 -54.29 30.72 26.42
CA ILE A 177 -53.92 31.27 25.12
C ILE A 177 -54.49 30.36 24.03
N SER A 178 -55.31 30.93 23.15
CA SER A 178 -56.00 30.22 22.07
C SER A 178 -55.43 30.49 20.68
N ALA A 179 -54.64 31.56 20.52
CA ALA A 179 -53.91 31.84 19.28
C ALA A 179 -52.62 32.61 19.54
N ILE A 180 -51.65 32.48 18.62
CA ILE A 180 -50.42 33.29 18.54
C ILE A 180 -50.37 34.06 17.21
N HIS A 181 -49.52 35.08 17.11
CA HIS A 181 -49.49 35.99 15.96
C HIS A 181 -49.15 35.27 14.64
N SER A 182 -48.15 34.38 14.63
CA SER A 182 -47.85 33.45 13.53
C SER A 182 -46.81 32.40 13.91
N GLY A 183 -46.75 31.27 13.20
CA GLY A 183 -45.76 30.22 13.43
C GLY A 183 -46.27 29.08 14.32
N ARG A 184 -45.35 28.26 14.85
CA ARG A 184 -45.66 27.08 15.67
C ARG A 184 -45.07 27.16 17.09
N THR A 185 -44.49 28.29 17.48
CA THR A 185 -43.77 28.44 18.75
C THR A 185 -44.38 29.60 19.53
N LEU A 186 -44.80 29.34 20.77
CA LEU A 186 -45.21 30.38 21.72
C LEU A 186 -43.99 30.74 22.58
N GLN A 187 -43.75 32.03 22.78
CA GLN A 187 -42.65 32.50 23.61
C GLN A 187 -43.02 33.77 24.41
N VAL A 188 -43.11 33.64 25.73
CA VAL A 188 -43.48 34.72 26.68
C VAL A 188 -42.43 34.78 27.80
N GLY A 189 -41.98 35.99 28.15
CA GLY A 189 -41.00 36.20 29.22
C GLY A 189 -41.64 36.07 30.61
N GLU A 190 -42.53 37.00 30.96
CA GLU A 190 -43.19 37.06 32.27
C GLU A 190 -44.69 37.38 32.15
N PHE A 191 -45.46 36.94 33.15
CA PHE A 191 -46.87 37.31 33.33
C PHE A 191 -47.12 37.79 34.77
N LYS A 192 -47.50 39.07 34.93
CA LYS A 192 -47.77 39.67 36.25
C LYS A 192 -49.23 40.09 36.37
N LEU A 193 -49.99 39.46 37.26
CA LEU A 193 -51.37 39.84 37.56
C LEU A 193 -51.41 40.93 38.65
N LYS A 194 -52.22 41.98 38.44
CA LYS A 194 -52.42 43.10 39.37
C LYS A 194 -53.71 42.86 40.15
N LEU A 195 -53.58 42.57 41.45
CA LEU A 195 -54.71 42.26 42.34
C LEU A 195 -54.89 43.35 43.39
N GLN A 196 -56.13 43.78 43.61
CA GLN A 196 -56.51 44.61 44.74
C GLN A 196 -56.99 43.70 45.89
N THR A 197 -56.26 43.65 47.00
CA THR A 197 -56.55 42.77 48.14
C THR A 197 -57.43 43.49 49.18
N CYS A 198 -58.34 42.76 49.85
CA CYS A 198 -59.23 43.31 50.88
C CYS A 198 -58.69 42.96 52.27
N LEU A 199 -58.63 43.92 53.20
CA LEU A 199 -58.20 43.70 54.59
C LEU A 199 -59.26 43.00 55.46
N HIS A 200 -60.42 42.64 54.88
CA HIS A 200 -61.58 42.04 55.55
C HIS A 200 -62.08 42.79 56.79
N LYS A 201 -61.79 44.08 56.87
CA LYS A 201 -62.24 45.00 57.91
C LYS A 201 -62.98 46.17 57.29
N ASN A 202 -64.07 46.58 57.94
CA ASN A 202 -64.74 47.84 57.62
C ASN A 202 -63.81 49.02 57.93
N THR A 203 -64.11 50.20 57.42
CA THR A 203 -63.29 51.42 57.60
C THR A 203 -63.12 51.86 59.06
N ASP A 204 -63.90 51.30 59.99
CA ASP A 204 -63.78 51.49 61.44
C ASP A 204 -62.91 50.42 62.15
N GLY A 205 -62.38 49.43 61.42
CA GLY A 205 -61.53 48.35 61.94
C GLY A 205 -62.27 47.11 62.44
N SER A 206 -63.61 47.09 62.37
CA SER A 206 -64.44 45.92 62.69
C SER A 206 -64.40 44.87 61.57
N ASP A 207 -64.54 43.58 61.91
CA ASP A 207 -64.47 42.50 60.90
C ASP A 207 -65.67 42.57 59.95
N ALA A 208 -65.39 42.60 58.65
CA ALA A 208 -66.39 42.63 57.59
C ALA A 208 -66.88 41.23 57.19
N LEU A 209 -66.88 40.28 58.13
CA LEU A 209 -67.22 38.88 57.90
C LEU A 209 -68.70 38.64 58.22
N GLY A 210 -69.46 38.10 57.25
CA GLY A 210 -70.86 37.74 57.41
C GLY A 210 -71.06 36.49 58.28
N LYS A 211 -72.30 35.98 58.33
CA LYS A 211 -72.65 34.78 59.14
C LYS A 211 -71.84 33.53 58.72
N VAL A 212 -71.61 32.63 59.68
CA VAL A 212 -70.96 31.32 59.48
C VAL A 212 -71.70 30.54 58.41
N MET A 213 -70.95 30.00 57.45
CA MET A 213 -71.44 29.17 56.35
C MET A 213 -71.26 27.68 56.61
N GLU A 214 -70.12 27.25 57.17
CA GLU A 214 -69.79 25.84 57.42
C GLU A 214 -68.85 25.71 58.63
N ASN A 215 -68.89 24.57 59.34
CA ASN A 215 -68.11 24.31 60.57
C ASN A 215 -67.39 22.95 60.51
N VAL A 216 -66.07 22.94 60.69
CA VAL A 216 -65.18 21.77 60.56
C VAL A 216 -64.43 21.53 61.88
N GLU A 217 -64.26 20.27 62.30
CA GLU A 217 -63.63 19.87 63.58
C GLU A 217 -62.09 19.62 63.46
N PRO A 218 -61.31 19.77 64.55
CA PRO A 218 -59.83 19.69 64.54
C PRO A 218 -59.23 18.29 64.31
N THR A 219 -58.07 18.26 63.64
CA THR A 219 -57.23 17.08 63.38
C THR A 219 -55.86 17.19 64.08
N CYS A 220 -54.91 16.27 63.80
CA CYS A 220 -53.54 16.35 64.35
C CYS A 220 -52.64 17.39 63.65
N THR A 221 -53.15 18.07 62.62
CA THR A 221 -52.39 19.07 61.84
C THR A 221 -53.16 20.35 61.54
N GLU A 222 -54.48 20.36 61.74
CA GLU A 222 -55.34 21.51 61.44
C GLU A 222 -56.37 21.71 62.56
N HIS A 223 -56.51 22.96 63.02
CA HIS A 223 -57.52 23.35 64.01
C HIS A 223 -58.92 23.28 63.37
N GLY A 224 -59.96 23.07 64.17
CA GLY A 224 -61.32 23.20 63.67
C GLY A 224 -61.56 24.63 63.19
N TYR A 225 -62.41 24.85 62.18
CA TYR A 225 -62.65 26.20 61.66
C TYR A 225 -64.07 26.39 61.17
N THR A 226 -64.50 27.66 61.13
CA THR A 226 -65.74 28.10 60.52
C THR A 226 -65.47 28.96 59.28
N THR A 227 -66.27 28.84 58.23
CA THR A 227 -66.17 29.69 57.03
C THR A 227 -67.18 30.83 57.07
N HIS A 228 -66.82 32.03 56.58
CA HIS A 228 -67.66 33.23 56.56
C HIS A 228 -67.53 33.95 55.22
N LYS A 229 -68.60 34.54 54.67
CA LYS A 229 -68.51 35.37 53.45
C LYS A 229 -68.27 36.83 53.82
N CYS A 230 -67.20 37.44 53.32
CA CYS A 230 -66.87 38.85 53.58
C CYS A 230 -67.84 39.78 52.83
N SER A 231 -68.46 40.74 53.52
CA SER A 231 -69.43 41.68 52.95
C SER A 231 -68.81 42.76 52.05
N LEU A 232 -67.49 42.97 52.11
CA LEU A 232 -66.79 44.00 51.33
C LEU A 232 -66.23 43.49 49.99
N CYS A 233 -65.73 42.26 49.94
CA CYS A 233 -65.12 41.69 48.74
C CYS A 233 -65.75 40.36 48.29
N ASN A 234 -66.81 39.91 48.96
CA ASN A 234 -67.54 38.66 48.71
C ASN A 234 -66.71 37.37 48.80
N SER A 235 -65.45 37.43 49.23
CA SER A 235 -64.60 36.25 49.43
C SER A 235 -65.06 35.40 50.62
N ILE A 236 -64.88 34.08 50.54
CA ILE A 236 -65.10 33.16 51.67
C ILE A 236 -63.81 33.12 52.49
N VAL A 237 -63.90 33.47 53.78
CA VAL A 237 -62.80 33.57 54.74
C VAL A 237 -62.96 32.50 55.82
N LYS A 238 -61.91 31.72 56.07
CA LYS A 238 -61.87 30.73 57.16
C LYS A 238 -61.42 31.41 58.45
N VAL A 239 -62.16 31.19 59.53
CA VAL A 239 -61.84 31.62 60.90
C VAL A 239 -61.63 30.36 61.72
N TYR A 240 -60.38 30.14 62.15
CA TYR A 240 -60.00 28.96 62.91
C TYR A 240 -60.45 29.10 64.38
N LYS A 241 -60.99 28.02 64.95
CA LYS A 241 -61.34 27.92 66.37
C LYS A 241 -60.07 27.73 67.20
N ASP A 242 -60.09 28.23 68.42
CA ASP A 242 -58.99 28.15 69.38
C ASP A 242 -59.00 26.78 70.12
N ASP A 243 -58.96 25.69 69.35
CA ASP A 243 -59.05 24.31 69.85
C ASP A 243 -57.65 23.65 69.83
N VAL A 244 -57.30 22.72 70.74
CA VAL A 244 -55.96 22.06 70.70
C VAL A 244 -55.93 20.93 69.64
N PHE A 245 -54.87 20.87 68.81
CA PHE A 245 -54.67 19.76 67.85
C PHE A 245 -54.71 18.39 68.55
N LYS A 246 -55.21 17.35 67.87
CA LYS A 246 -55.10 15.98 68.40
C LYS A 246 -53.63 15.49 68.33
N PRO A 247 -53.13 14.71 69.31
CA PRO A 247 -51.72 14.29 69.32
C PRO A 247 -51.35 13.38 68.14
N HIS A 248 -50.11 13.52 67.65
CA HIS A 248 -49.56 12.69 66.57
C HIS A 248 -49.35 11.23 67.00
N LYS A 249 -49.64 10.28 66.11
CA LYS A 249 -49.33 8.85 66.27
C LYS A 249 -48.11 8.50 65.41
N LEU A 250 -46.96 8.23 66.02
CA LEU A 250 -45.66 8.14 65.33
C LEU A 250 -45.17 6.70 65.10
N THR A 251 -44.36 6.51 64.06
CA THR A 251 -43.57 5.30 63.74
C THR A 251 -42.09 5.70 63.63
N HIS A 252 -41.18 4.99 64.29
CA HIS A 252 -39.75 5.33 64.37
C HIS A 252 -38.92 4.66 63.26
N HIS A 253 -38.01 5.43 62.66
CA HIS A 253 -37.05 5.00 61.63
C HIS A 253 -35.62 5.33 62.07
N ALA A 254 -34.84 4.30 62.44
CA ALA A 254 -33.47 4.46 62.91
C ALA A 254 -32.49 4.92 61.81
N LEU A 255 -31.38 5.56 62.22
CA LEU A 255 -30.32 6.03 61.33
C LEU A 255 -29.68 4.86 60.56
N LYS A 256 -29.54 5.02 59.23
CA LYS A 256 -28.80 4.11 58.34
C LYS A 256 -27.70 4.90 57.63
N ALA A 257 -26.43 4.60 57.89
CA ALA A 257 -25.33 5.31 57.22
C ALA A 257 -25.29 5.03 55.70
N ALA A 258 -24.93 6.05 54.90
CA ALA A 258 -24.75 5.88 53.46
C ALA A 258 -23.47 5.09 53.13
N THR A 259 -23.58 4.17 52.18
CA THR A 259 -22.46 3.39 51.65
C THR A 259 -22.01 3.96 50.30
N CYS A 260 -21.11 3.27 49.59
CA CYS A 260 -20.69 3.71 48.25
C CYS A 260 -21.80 3.56 47.20
N THR A 261 -22.74 2.63 47.40
CA THR A 261 -23.76 2.25 46.42
C THR A 261 -25.20 2.47 46.91
N GLU A 262 -25.43 2.48 48.22
CA GLU A 262 -26.74 2.74 48.81
C GLU A 262 -26.75 4.10 49.53
N ALA A 263 -27.79 4.89 49.23
CA ALA A 263 -28.10 6.05 50.04
C ALA A 263 -28.51 5.60 51.45
N GLY A 264 -28.03 6.31 52.46
CA GLY A 264 -28.42 6.14 53.85
C GLY A 264 -29.61 7.03 54.19
N ASN A 265 -30.04 6.99 55.45
CA ASN A 265 -30.98 7.94 56.00
C ASN A 265 -30.55 8.40 57.40
N ILE A 266 -30.85 9.65 57.74
CA ILE A 266 -30.78 10.10 59.14
C ILE A 266 -31.92 9.45 59.95
N GLU A 267 -31.84 9.49 61.27
CA GLU A 267 -32.92 9.00 62.15
C GLU A 267 -34.14 9.95 62.12
N TYR A 268 -35.35 9.40 62.05
CA TYR A 268 -36.60 10.20 62.03
C TYR A 268 -37.83 9.41 62.50
N TRP A 269 -38.92 10.12 62.80
CA TRP A 269 -40.22 9.59 63.20
C TRP A 269 -41.31 10.08 62.23
N GLN A 270 -42.17 9.19 61.74
CA GLN A 270 -43.24 9.52 60.80
C GLN A 270 -44.61 9.38 61.48
N CYS A 271 -45.46 10.41 61.38
CA CYS A 271 -46.82 10.30 61.87
C CYS A 271 -47.69 9.49 60.89
N SER A 272 -48.29 8.38 61.35
CA SER A 272 -49.08 7.47 60.52
C SER A 272 -50.45 8.03 60.07
N VAL A 273 -50.78 9.26 60.48
CA VAL A 273 -52.08 9.91 60.20
C VAL A 273 -51.92 11.07 59.22
N CYS A 274 -50.91 11.92 59.42
CA CYS A 274 -50.66 13.08 58.56
C CYS A 274 -49.39 12.96 57.70
N ASN A 275 -48.66 11.84 57.81
CA ASN A 275 -47.40 11.53 57.13
C ASN A 275 -46.25 12.52 57.38
N LYS A 276 -46.42 13.51 58.25
CA LYS A 276 -45.37 14.44 58.66
C LYS A 276 -44.21 13.69 59.33
N LEU A 277 -43.01 14.16 59.06
CA LEU A 277 -41.75 13.57 59.46
C LEU A 277 -41.14 14.45 60.56
N PHE A 278 -40.53 13.85 61.57
CA PHE A 278 -39.98 14.56 62.73
C PHE A 278 -38.59 14.03 63.04
N SER A 279 -37.69 14.90 63.49
CA SER A 279 -36.33 14.49 63.92
C SER A 279 -36.26 13.99 65.35
N ASP A 280 -37.39 14.01 66.07
CA ASP A 280 -37.52 13.61 67.46
C ASP A 280 -38.90 13.02 67.78
N GLU A 281 -38.95 12.09 68.73
CA GLU A 281 -40.18 11.42 69.19
C GLU A 281 -41.20 12.38 69.84
N THR A 282 -40.75 13.53 70.34
CA THR A 282 -41.62 14.54 70.96
C THR A 282 -42.30 15.48 69.95
N THR A 283 -42.11 15.27 68.64
CA THR A 283 -42.67 16.07 67.53
C THR A 283 -42.32 17.56 67.56
N THR A 284 -41.24 17.93 68.25
CA THR A 284 -40.85 19.34 68.43
C THR A 284 -40.13 19.92 67.21
N LYS A 285 -39.57 19.09 66.34
CA LYS A 285 -38.90 19.50 65.09
C LYS A 285 -39.41 18.69 63.90
N GLU A 286 -40.31 19.29 63.13
CA GLU A 286 -40.81 18.75 61.87
C GLU A 286 -39.72 18.84 60.77
N ILE A 287 -39.56 17.76 60.01
CA ILE A 287 -38.69 17.66 58.84
C ILE A 287 -39.55 17.92 57.60
N THR A 288 -39.38 19.09 57.00
CA THR A 288 -40.22 19.58 55.90
C THR A 288 -39.68 19.23 54.51
N ASP A 289 -38.39 18.89 54.41
CA ASP A 289 -37.75 18.43 53.17
C ASP A 289 -37.44 16.92 53.29
N ALA A 290 -38.26 16.09 52.65
CA ALA A 290 -38.05 14.65 52.68
C ALA A 290 -36.72 14.23 52.00
N ALA A 291 -36.15 15.07 51.12
CA ALA A 291 -34.85 14.79 50.51
C ALA A 291 -33.70 14.93 51.51
N SER A 292 -33.84 15.76 52.55
CA SER A 292 -32.83 15.90 53.61
C SER A 292 -32.75 14.68 54.53
N LEU A 293 -33.73 13.78 54.46
CA LEU A 293 -33.68 12.49 55.17
C LEU A 293 -32.67 11.54 54.53
N VAL A 294 -32.39 11.71 53.24
CA VAL A 294 -31.54 10.83 52.45
C VAL A 294 -30.10 11.33 52.52
N ILE A 295 -29.21 10.48 53.02
CA ILE A 295 -27.77 10.70 52.89
C ILE A 295 -27.36 10.09 51.55
N PRO A 296 -26.94 10.87 50.53
CA PRO A 296 -26.61 10.33 49.22
C PRO A 296 -25.50 9.28 49.31
N ALA A 297 -25.54 8.26 48.43
CA ALA A 297 -24.46 7.30 48.31
C ALA A 297 -23.14 8.05 48.05
N LYS A 298 -22.06 7.68 48.75
CA LYS A 298 -20.81 8.46 48.77
C LYS A 298 -20.07 8.49 47.43
N GLY A 299 -20.47 7.65 46.47
CA GLY A 299 -19.73 7.40 45.24
C GLY A 299 -18.38 6.72 45.51
N HIS A 300 -17.69 6.33 44.45
CA HIS A 300 -16.37 5.71 44.56
C HIS A 300 -15.26 6.75 44.47
N LYS A 301 -14.34 6.75 45.45
CA LYS A 301 -13.07 7.50 45.39
C LYS A 301 -11.94 6.51 45.17
N PHE A 302 -11.30 6.52 44.02
CA PHE A 302 -10.31 5.52 43.64
C PHE A 302 -8.88 5.91 44.04
N ASP A 303 -8.08 4.92 44.46
CA ASP A 303 -6.62 5.02 44.55
C ASP A 303 -5.97 4.96 43.16
N ARG A 304 -4.62 4.92 43.09
CA ARG A 304 -3.90 4.90 41.80
C ARG A 304 -4.20 3.63 40.99
N GLU A 305 -4.56 2.55 41.65
CA GLU A 305 -4.82 1.23 41.10
C GLU A 305 -6.30 1.00 40.76
N GLY A 306 -7.16 2.01 40.95
CA GLY A 306 -8.59 1.91 40.66
C GLY A 306 -9.40 1.18 41.73
N ASN A 307 -8.86 1.01 42.94
CA ASN A 307 -9.62 0.48 44.08
C ASN A 307 -10.31 1.62 44.81
N CYS A 308 -11.59 1.46 45.11
CA CYS A 308 -12.31 2.42 45.93
C CYS A 308 -11.69 2.45 47.32
N THR A 309 -11.21 3.62 47.75
CA THR A 309 -10.64 3.87 49.08
C THR A 309 -11.65 3.73 50.22
N VAL A 310 -12.93 3.56 49.90
CA VAL A 310 -14.05 3.51 50.86
C VAL A 310 -14.75 2.14 50.89
N CYS A 311 -14.70 1.34 49.81
CA CYS A 311 -15.29 -0.01 49.75
C CYS A 311 -14.47 -0.93 48.85
N GLN A 312 -14.78 -2.22 48.79
CA GLN A 312 -14.02 -3.17 47.94
C GLN A 312 -14.33 -3.09 46.43
N TYR A 313 -15.06 -2.07 45.97
CA TYR A 313 -15.33 -1.88 44.55
C TYR A 313 -14.06 -1.44 43.81
N LYS A 314 -13.76 -2.09 42.69
CA LYS A 314 -12.61 -1.81 41.85
C LYS A 314 -13.07 -1.52 40.42
N ASP A 315 -12.71 -0.36 39.89
CA ASP A 315 -12.84 -0.04 38.47
C ASP A 315 -11.45 0.07 37.84
N SER A 316 -11.04 -1.02 37.21
CA SER A 316 -9.73 -1.16 36.55
C SER A 316 -9.48 -0.10 35.46
N ARG A 317 -10.55 0.52 34.92
CA ARG A 317 -10.47 1.53 33.85
C ARG A 317 -9.92 2.86 34.36
N TYR A 318 -10.12 3.16 35.66
CA TYR A 318 -9.62 4.40 36.28
C TYR A 318 -8.09 4.53 36.16
N ALA A 319 -7.37 3.43 36.39
CA ALA A 319 -5.92 3.39 36.32
C ALA A 319 -5.36 3.69 34.91
N LEU A 320 -6.16 3.47 33.85
CA LEU A 320 -5.75 3.75 32.47
C LEU A 320 -5.64 5.25 32.18
N PHE A 321 -6.44 6.08 32.85
CA PHE A 321 -6.50 7.54 32.63
C PHE A 321 -5.77 8.34 33.71
N ASN A 322 -5.39 7.69 34.82
CA ASN A 322 -4.63 8.31 35.90
C ASN A 322 -3.12 8.36 35.58
N LEU A 323 -2.79 9.08 34.51
CA LEU A 323 -1.43 9.22 33.96
C LEU A 323 -0.68 10.43 34.53
N GLU A 324 0.62 10.53 34.27
CA GLU A 324 1.45 11.63 34.78
C GLU A 324 0.93 12.99 34.27
N GLY A 325 0.58 13.89 35.20
CA GLY A 325 0.05 15.21 34.86
C GLY A 325 -1.47 15.26 34.70
N ILE A 326 -2.17 14.13 34.86
CA ILE A 326 -3.63 14.03 34.92
C ILE A 326 -4.09 13.77 36.37
N THR A 327 -5.20 14.40 36.77
CA THR A 327 -5.84 14.26 38.09
C THR A 327 -7.36 14.30 37.96
N ASN A 328 -8.11 14.03 39.04
CA ASN A 328 -9.58 14.13 39.10
C ASN A 328 -10.31 13.36 37.98
N VAL A 329 -9.88 12.13 37.70
CA VAL A 329 -10.51 11.29 36.68
C VAL A 329 -11.93 10.90 37.13
N THR A 330 -12.92 11.05 36.26
CA THR A 330 -14.27 10.50 36.46
C THR A 330 -14.75 9.80 35.20
N ILE A 331 -15.34 8.61 35.35
CA ILE A 331 -15.82 7.79 34.24
C ILE A 331 -17.34 7.64 34.33
N THR A 332 -18.06 7.85 33.23
CA THR A 332 -19.49 7.59 33.10
C THR A 332 -19.79 6.83 31.81
N ASP A 333 -20.63 5.80 31.88
CA ASP A 333 -21.05 4.95 30.75
C ASP A 333 -22.54 5.13 30.43
N ASN A 334 -22.97 4.69 29.24
CA ASN A 334 -24.39 4.72 28.81
C ASN A 334 -25.27 3.58 29.39
N GLY A 335 -24.68 2.63 30.14
CA GLY A 335 -25.41 1.58 30.87
C GLY A 335 -25.53 0.23 30.15
N ASP A 336 -25.88 0.22 28.86
CA ASP A 336 -26.20 -1.05 28.16
C ASP A 336 -24.96 -1.79 27.65
N TYR A 337 -23.98 -1.06 27.09
CA TYR A 337 -22.73 -1.63 26.56
C TYR A 337 -21.51 -0.77 26.96
N PRO A 338 -21.14 -0.72 28.25
CA PRO A 338 -20.02 0.09 28.73
C PRO A 338 -18.70 -0.35 28.09
N TRP A 339 -17.77 0.58 27.88
CA TRP A 339 -16.43 0.21 27.40
C TRP A 339 -15.69 -0.60 28.47
N LYS A 340 -15.03 -1.68 28.05
CA LYS A 340 -14.34 -2.62 28.95
C LYS A 340 -12.83 -2.56 28.74
N MET A 341 -12.06 -3.02 29.73
CA MET A 341 -10.61 -3.19 29.54
C MET A 341 -10.34 -4.10 28.34
N LEU A 342 -9.31 -3.77 27.57
CA LEU A 342 -8.83 -4.56 26.43
C LEU A 342 -8.54 -6.00 26.88
N ASP A 343 -9.18 -6.97 26.23
CA ASP A 343 -8.97 -8.40 26.44
C ASP A 343 -8.61 -9.06 25.10
N LEU A 344 -7.35 -9.49 24.97
CA LEU A 344 -6.83 -10.14 23.76
C LEU A 344 -7.46 -11.52 23.49
N LYS A 345 -8.17 -12.09 24.47
CA LYS A 345 -8.87 -13.38 24.35
C LYS A 345 -10.35 -13.23 24.04
N ALA A 346 -10.88 -12.00 23.92
CA ALA A 346 -12.29 -11.78 23.62
C ALA A 346 -12.65 -12.16 22.17
N ASP A 347 -13.90 -12.57 21.95
CA ASP A 347 -14.42 -12.85 20.60
C ASP A 347 -14.31 -11.60 19.71
N GLY A 348 -13.92 -11.76 18.45
CA GLY A 348 -13.74 -10.62 17.52
C GLY A 348 -12.34 -10.00 17.49
N MET A 349 -11.38 -10.57 18.21
CA MET A 349 -9.97 -10.12 18.21
C MET A 349 -9.13 -10.70 17.06
N SER A 350 -9.61 -11.72 16.33
CA SER A 350 -8.81 -12.48 15.36
C SER A 350 -8.25 -11.64 14.21
N ALA A 351 -9.01 -10.65 13.72
CA ALA A 351 -8.60 -9.77 12.62
C ALA A 351 -7.64 -8.64 13.02
N VAL A 352 -7.51 -8.36 14.32
CA VAL A 352 -6.76 -7.20 14.85
C VAL A 352 -5.66 -7.57 15.85
N SER A 353 -5.51 -8.86 16.18
CA SER A 353 -4.58 -9.35 17.20
C SER A 353 -3.13 -8.94 16.94
N SER A 354 -2.71 -8.77 15.68
CA SER A 354 -1.36 -8.34 15.30
C SER A 354 -1.02 -6.89 15.69
N TYR A 355 -2.00 -6.05 16.00
CA TYR A 355 -1.80 -4.65 16.39
C TYR A 355 -1.52 -4.44 17.88
N PHE A 356 -1.63 -5.50 18.69
CA PHE A 356 -1.47 -5.47 20.14
C PHE A 356 -0.29 -6.34 20.56
N THR A 357 0.43 -5.91 21.60
CA THR A 357 1.42 -6.76 22.28
C THR A 357 0.81 -7.33 23.56
N ALA A 358 1.48 -8.30 24.18
CA ALA A 358 1.07 -8.83 25.49
C ALA A 358 1.03 -7.75 26.59
N GLU A 359 1.69 -6.60 26.36
CA GLU A 359 1.71 -5.47 27.30
C GLU A 359 0.73 -4.35 26.95
N SER A 360 0.05 -4.39 25.80
CA SER A 360 -0.91 -3.36 25.40
C SER A 360 -2.06 -3.26 26.40
N LYS A 361 -2.31 -2.04 26.89
CA LYS A 361 -3.40 -1.70 27.82
C LYS A 361 -4.32 -0.68 27.18
N GLY A 362 -5.63 -0.87 27.33
CA GLY A 362 -6.61 -0.03 26.67
C GLY A 362 -8.04 -0.35 27.04
N LEU A 363 -8.97 0.22 26.28
CA LEU A 363 -10.39 -0.10 26.29
C LEU A 363 -10.82 -0.70 24.95
N MET A 364 -11.82 -1.58 25.00
CA MET A 364 -12.54 -2.10 23.85
C MET A 364 -14.05 -1.88 24.03
N SER A 365 -14.76 -1.64 22.92
CA SER A 365 -16.22 -1.61 22.92
C SER A 365 -16.79 -2.99 23.30
N SER A 366 -17.94 -2.99 23.98
CA SER A 366 -18.55 -4.23 24.49
C SER A 366 -19.80 -4.67 23.76
N ASN A 367 -20.26 -3.90 22.78
CA ASN A 367 -21.42 -4.17 21.92
C ASN A 367 -21.13 -5.08 20.72
N TYR A 368 -20.06 -5.87 20.78
CA TYR A 368 -19.72 -6.85 19.74
C TYR A 368 -20.80 -7.93 19.61
N GLY A 369 -21.25 -8.17 18.38
CA GLY A 369 -22.32 -9.12 18.05
C GLY A 369 -23.74 -8.58 18.29
N ALA A 370 -23.89 -7.34 18.76
CA ALA A 370 -25.19 -6.74 19.07
C ALA A 370 -25.60 -5.73 17.98
N ASN A 371 -26.65 -6.05 17.22
CA ASN A 371 -27.23 -5.15 16.22
C ASN A 371 -27.97 -3.97 16.88
N ASP A 372 -27.99 -2.81 16.22
CA ASP A 372 -28.67 -1.58 16.68
C ASP A 372 -28.30 -1.20 18.12
N SER A 373 -27.00 -1.13 18.39
CA SER A 373 -26.44 -0.95 19.73
C SER A 373 -25.42 0.20 19.79
N SER A 374 -25.24 0.78 20.99
CA SER A 374 -24.23 1.82 21.23
C SER A 374 -23.37 1.50 22.45
N SER A 375 -22.05 1.62 22.29
CA SER A 375 -21.08 1.59 23.39
C SER A 375 -20.52 2.99 23.61
N GLU A 376 -20.76 3.58 24.77
CA GLU A 376 -20.29 4.92 25.09
C GLU A 376 -19.66 5.03 26.47
N ILE A 377 -18.53 5.75 26.53
CA ILE A 377 -17.83 6.13 27.76
C ILE A 377 -17.41 7.61 27.67
N ILE A 378 -17.60 8.33 28.77
CA ILE A 378 -17.14 9.70 28.96
C ILE A 378 -16.17 9.73 30.12
N VAL A 379 -14.97 10.23 29.87
CA VAL A 379 -13.88 10.36 30.84
C VAL A 379 -13.57 11.83 31.01
N LYS A 380 -13.83 12.38 32.20
CA LYS A 380 -13.41 13.74 32.56
C LYS A 380 -12.15 13.69 33.38
N PHE A 381 -11.23 14.61 33.18
CA PHE A 381 -9.97 14.67 33.90
C PHE A 381 -9.34 16.08 33.86
N ASN A 382 -8.50 16.38 34.85
CA ASN A 382 -7.82 17.67 34.97
C ASN A 382 -6.33 17.53 34.65
N VAL A 383 -5.84 18.34 33.73
CA VAL A 383 -4.43 18.46 33.38
C VAL A 383 -3.79 19.53 34.26
N VAL A 384 -2.72 19.18 34.99
CA VAL A 384 -2.12 20.06 36.01
C VAL A 384 -1.03 21.00 35.46
N LYS A 385 -0.43 20.63 34.32
CA LYS A 385 0.60 21.39 33.58
C LYS A 385 0.56 20.95 32.11
N PRO A 386 1.15 21.70 31.15
CA PRO A 386 1.19 21.26 29.76
C PRO A 386 1.75 19.84 29.60
N ILE A 387 1.03 18.99 28.87
CA ILE A 387 1.41 17.61 28.57
C ILE A 387 1.21 17.30 27.10
N LEU A 388 2.03 16.41 26.54
CA LEU A 388 1.72 15.71 25.30
C LEU A 388 0.85 14.50 25.65
N PHE A 389 -0.43 14.55 25.29
CA PHE A 389 -1.39 13.48 25.46
C PHE A 389 -1.52 12.68 24.17
N SER A 390 -1.38 11.35 24.26
CA SER A 390 -1.43 10.49 23.09
C SER A 390 -2.06 9.14 23.36
N PHE A 391 -2.68 8.54 22.34
CA PHE A 391 -3.18 7.17 22.39
C PHE A 391 -3.34 6.60 20.98
N LYS A 392 -3.44 5.27 20.87
CA LYS A 392 -3.77 4.57 19.64
C LYS A 392 -5.24 4.20 19.60
N TYR A 393 -5.82 4.16 18.41
CA TYR A 393 -7.17 3.67 18.19
C TYR A 393 -7.27 2.83 16.91
N LEU A 394 -8.25 1.92 16.87
CA LEU A 394 -8.45 0.93 15.81
C LEU A 394 -9.91 0.43 15.79
N ILE A 395 -10.42 0.01 14.63
CA ILE A 395 -11.69 -0.73 14.47
C ILE A 395 -11.40 -2.09 13.82
N SER A 396 -12.20 -3.13 14.10
CA SER A 396 -11.97 -4.48 13.57
C SER A 396 -12.48 -4.77 12.15
N ALA A 397 -13.14 -3.84 11.45
CA ALA A 397 -13.62 -4.09 10.07
C ALA A 397 -13.65 -2.87 9.12
N LYS A 398 -13.87 -3.16 7.83
CA LYS A 398 -13.78 -2.22 6.69
C LYS A 398 -15.05 -1.41 6.38
N ASN A 399 -16.25 -1.90 6.71
CA ASN A 399 -17.50 -1.31 6.24
C ASN A 399 -18.31 -0.66 7.38
N SER A 400 -18.16 0.66 7.50
CA SER A 400 -19.09 1.68 8.02
C SER A 400 -19.88 1.42 9.32
N ASN A 401 -19.25 1.68 10.46
CA ASN A 401 -19.90 2.09 11.72
C ASN A 401 -19.19 3.34 12.26
N TYR A 402 -19.93 4.33 12.76
CA TYR A 402 -19.34 5.59 13.23
C TYR A 402 -18.78 5.44 14.65
N VAL A 403 -17.45 5.49 14.77
CA VAL A 403 -16.79 5.77 16.05
C VAL A 403 -16.58 7.27 16.17
N PHE A 404 -17.13 7.86 17.22
CA PHE A 404 -16.89 9.25 17.60
C PHE A 404 -15.97 9.29 18.80
N ILE A 405 -14.72 9.69 18.57
CA ILE A 405 -13.78 10.06 19.62
C ILE A 405 -13.75 11.58 19.67
N THR A 406 -14.12 12.17 20.80
CA THR A 406 -14.11 13.62 20.98
C THR A 406 -13.35 14.03 22.22
N LEU A 407 -12.60 15.12 22.14
CA LEU A 407 -11.94 15.77 23.29
C LEU A 407 -12.50 17.19 23.43
N ASN A 408 -13.11 17.50 24.57
CA ASN A 408 -13.85 18.75 24.82
C ASN A 408 -14.92 19.04 23.75
N GLY A 409 -15.58 17.99 23.25
CA GLY A 409 -16.60 18.10 22.20
C GLY A 409 -16.04 18.26 20.78
N LYS A 410 -14.73 18.39 20.61
CA LYS A 410 -14.06 18.40 19.30
C LYS A 410 -13.84 16.98 18.80
N LEU A 411 -14.35 16.65 17.61
CA LEU A 411 -14.12 15.37 16.94
C LEU A 411 -12.65 15.22 16.56
N LEU A 412 -12.05 14.08 16.89
CA LEU A 412 -10.63 13.84 16.62
C LEU A 412 -10.37 13.31 15.20
N ASP A 413 -11.23 12.42 14.70
CA ASP A 413 -11.15 11.86 13.34
C ASP A 413 -12.44 11.10 12.98
N GLU A 414 -12.72 10.89 11.68
CA GLU A 414 -13.77 9.99 11.19
C GLU A 414 -13.14 8.62 10.85
N ILE A 415 -13.38 7.62 11.70
CA ILE A 415 -12.63 6.37 11.65
C ILE A 415 -13.28 5.40 10.65
N LYS A 416 -12.52 4.96 9.65
CA LYS A 416 -12.90 3.94 8.65
C LYS A 416 -11.78 2.91 8.51
N GLY A 417 -12.13 1.62 8.47
CA GLY A 417 -11.16 0.55 8.21
C GLY A 417 -10.42 0.02 9.44
N THR A 418 -9.57 -0.98 9.20
CA THR A 418 -8.77 -1.69 10.20
C THR A 418 -7.37 -1.10 10.40
N GLU A 419 -7.21 0.21 10.17
CA GLU A 419 -5.93 0.89 10.30
C GLU A 419 -5.76 1.41 11.72
N GLN A 420 -4.59 1.10 12.32
CA GLN A 420 -4.19 1.67 13.60
C GLN A 420 -3.77 3.13 13.37
N LYS A 421 -4.40 4.05 14.09
CA LYS A 421 -4.03 5.47 14.07
C LYS A 421 -3.53 5.92 15.43
N VAL A 422 -2.65 6.92 15.43
CA VAL A 422 -2.11 7.53 16.65
C VAL A 422 -2.68 8.93 16.77
N TYR A 423 -3.38 9.20 17.86
CA TYR A 423 -3.76 10.56 18.23
C TYR A 423 -2.69 11.15 19.14
N LYS A 424 -2.32 12.41 18.88
CA LYS A 424 -1.45 13.23 19.73
C LYS A 424 -2.02 14.63 19.83
N SER A 425 -1.97 15.21 21.03
CA SER A 425 -2.33 16.61 21.25
C SER A 425 -1.59 17.18 22.46
N ILE A 426 -1.30 18.47 22.43
CA ILE A 426 -0.76 19.18 23.59
C ILE A 426 -1.92 19.74 24.38
N LEU A 427 -2.08 19.26 25.61
CA LEU A 427 -3.11 19.72 26.53
C LEU A 427 -2.49 20.70 27.51
N ASN A 428 -3.12 21.87 27.69
CA ASN A 428 -2.70 22.86 28.66
C ASN A 428 -3.31 22.57 30.04
N LYS A 429 -2.93 23.33 31.06
CA LYS A 429 -3.57 23.26 32.38
C LYS A 429 -5.07 23.57 32.26
N GLY A 430 -5.93 22.64 32.65
CA GLY A 430 -7.38 22.81 32.53
C GLY A 430 -8.15 21.49 32.67
N GLU A 431 -9.47 21.58 32.58
CA GLU A 431 -10.37 20.43 32.60
C GLU A 431 -10.62 19.92 31.18
N TYR A 432 -10.60 18.61 31.01
CA TYR A 432 -10.80 17.94 29.73
C TYR A 432 -11.86 16.84 29.84
N THR A 433 -12.63 16.65 28.77
CA THR A 433 -13.63 15.60 28.62
C THR A 433 -13.33 14.80 27.36
N LEU A 434 -12.88 13.56 27.51
CA LEU A 434 -12.75 12.59 26.43
C LEU A 434 -14.02 11.75 26.35
N ARG A 435 -14.70 11.74 25.21
CA ARG A 435 -15.87 10.88 24.96
C ARG A 435 -15.56 9.92 23.82
N LEU A 436 -15.78 8.63 24.07
CA LEU A 436 -15.70 7.58 23.07
C LEU A 436 -17.10 7.02 22.89
N SER A 437 -17.61 7.08 21.66
CA SER A 437 -18.92 6.55 21.31
C SER A 437 -18.77 5.67 20.08
N TYR A 438 -19.31 4.47 20.13
CA TYR A 438 -19.31 3.53 19.00
C TYR A 438 -20.71 3.00 18.78
N ASN A 439 -21.27 3.28 17.60
CA ASN A 439 -22.64 2.94 17.26
C ASN A 439 -22.66 1.95 16.10
N ILE A 440 -23.42 0.86 16.27
CA ILE A 440 -23.65 -0.17 15.25
C ILE A 440 -25.06 0.03 14.71
N PHE A 441 -25.21 0.31 13.40
CA PHE A 441 -26.51 0.47 12.73
C PHE A 441 -26.64 -0.50 11.55
N ASP A 442 -27.82 -1.10 11.35
CA ASP A 442 -28.10 -1.93 10.18
C ASP A 442 -28.35 -1.04 8.94
N LEU A 443 -27.32 -0.79 8.13
CA LEU A 443 -27.48 -0.18 6.82
C LEU A 443 -28.06 -1.22 5.85
N VAL A 444 -29.35 -1.06 5.55
CA VAL A 444 -30.17 -1.91 4.69
C VAL A 444 -29.40 -2.46 3.48
N GLY A 445 -29.00 -3.75 3.53
CA GLY A 445 -28.57 -4.52 2.35
C GLY A 445 -27.17 -5.15 2.36
N ASP A 446 -26.26 -4.78 3.28
CA ASP A 446 -24.84 -5.19 3.19
C ASP A 446 -24.45 -6.46 3.98
N GLY A 447 -25.40 -7.14 4.63
CA GLY A 447 -25.18 -8.46 5.23
C GLY A 447 -24.19 -8.51 6.41
N ASN A 448 -23.62 -7.37 6.84
CA ASN A 448 -22.61 -7.31 7.89
C ASN A 448 -23.27 -7.13 9.27
N LYS A 449 -23.74 -8.23 9.86
CA LYS A 449 -24.37 -8.26 11.18
C LYS A 449 -23.33 -8.09 12.30
N GLY A 450 -23.19 -6.88 12.83
CA GLY A 450 -22.73 -6.61 14.21
C GLY A 450 -21.36 -7.15 14.67
N ALA A 451 -20.47 -7.60 13.79
CA ALA A 451 -19.23 -8.31 14.17
C ALA A 451 -18.01 -7.39 14.46
N ASP A 452 -18.22 -6.14 14.84
CA ASP A 452 -17.15 -5.14 14.87
C ASP A 452 -16.88 -4.58 16.27
N ARG A 453 -15.60 -4.30 16.59
CA ARG A 453 -15.12 -3.67 17.83
C ARG A 453 -14.35 -2.40 17.55
N ALA A 454 -14.46 -1.43 18.47
CA ALA A 454 -13.61 -0.26 18.52
C ALA A 454 -12.66 -0.33 19.72
N PHE A 455 -11.43 0.16 19.56
CA PHE A 455 -10.37 0.07 20.56
C PHE A 455 -9.71 1.44 20.78
N ILE A 456 -9.35 1.74 22.03
CA ILE A 456 -8.35 2.77 22.36
C ILE A 456 -7.30 2.14 23.27
N TYR A 457 -6.01 2.35 23.05
CA TYR A 457 -4.95 1.69 23.81
C TYR A 457 -3.64 2.45 23.74
N ASP A 458 -2.67 2.03 24.56
CA ASP A 458 -1.38 2.71 24.73
C ASP A 458 -1.54 4.20 25.08
N LEU A 459 -2.51 4.51 25.96
CA LEU A 459 -2.71 5.87 26.45
C LEU A 459 -1.47 6.31 27.24
N ASN A 460 -0.95 7.49 26.89
CA ASN A 460 0.27 8.02 27.48
C ASN A 460 0.24 9.54 27.60
N THR A 461 1.00 10.03 28.56
CA THR A 461 1.25 11.46 28.80
C THR A 461 2.75 11.69 28.93
N ALA A 462 3.29 12.70 28.24
CA ALA A 462 4.66 13.14 28.46
C ALA A 462 4.68 14.60 28.94
N THR A 463 5.43 14.84 30.02
CA THR A 463 5.58 16.18 30.60
C THR A 463 6.76 16.96 29.99
N THR A 464 7.68 16.24 29.34
CA THR A 464 8.70 16.81 28.44
C THR A 464 8.17 16.75 27.01
N ILE A 465 7.92 17.91 26.42
CA ILE A 465 7.36 18.04 25.07
C ILE A 465 8.52 18.28 24.10
N SER A 466 8.59 17.46 23.05
CA SER A 466 9.47 17.65 21.90
C SER A 466 8.81 17.00 20.70
N ASP A 467 8.02 17.77 19.95
CA ASP A 467 7.30 17.27 18.77
C ASP A 467 7.26 18.35 17.67
N TYR A 468 6.89 17.93 16.46
CA TYR A 468 6.73 18.81 15.31
C TYR A 468 5.30 19.31 15.22
N VAL A 469 5.15 20.58 14.89
CA VAL A 469 3.86 21.27 14.89
C VAL A 469 3.73 22.18 13.69
N ALA A 470 2.50 22.48 13.32
CA ALA A 470 2.16 23.61 12.48
C ALA A 470 1.43 24.65 13.33
N GLU A 471 1.96 25.87 13.33
CA GLU A 471 1.43 27.02 14.05
C GLU A 471 0.84 28.02 13.06
N LEU A 472 -0.40 28.43 13.29
CA LEU A 472 -1.08 29.45 12.49
C LEU A 472 -0.80 30.85 13.06
N ASP A 473 -0.38 31.82 12.24
CA ASP A 473 -0.17 33.22 12.67
C ASP A 473 -1.48 34.04 12.73
N ALA A 474 -1.61 34.97 13.68
CA ALA A 474 -2.82 35.67 14.17
C ALA A 474 -3.56 36.51 13.12
N THR A 475 -2.94 36.70 11.96
CA THR A 475 -3.51 37.37 10.77
C THR A 475 -4.20 36.39 9.80
N ASN A 476 -4.26 35.09 10.14
CA ASN A 476 -4.96 33.98 9.46
C ASN A 476 -4.41 33.54 8.08
N THR A 477 -3.25 34.02 7.64
CA THR A 477 -2.75 33.72 6.27
C THR A 477 -1.45 32.92 6.20
N THR A 478 -0.77 32.68 7.33
CA THR A 478 0.55 32.01 7.34
C THR A 478 0.55 30.81 8.28
N LEU A 479 0.96 29.64 7.76
CA LEU A 479 1.13 28.41 8.51
C LEU A 479 2.62 28.07 8.63
N THR A 480 3.14 27.95 9.85
CA THR A 480 4.57 27.70 10.11
C THR A 480 4.79 26.30 10.69
N PHE A 481 5.51 25.46 9.94
CA PHE A 481 5.96 24.14 10.37
C PHE A 481 7.28 24.26 11.14
N LYS A 482 7.30 23.82 12.39
CA LYS A 482 8.47 23.93 13.28
C LYS A 482 8.51 22.82 14.33
N LYS A 483 9.65 22.63 14.98
CA LYS A 483 9.77 21.77 16.15
C LYS A 483 9.61 22.61 17.41
N ILE A 484 8.78 22.17 18.35
CA ILE A 484 8.64 22.81 19.66
C ILE A 484 9.27 21.95 20.75
N THR A 485 9.73 22.61 21.82
CA THR A 485 10.22 21.96 23.03
C THR A 485 9.57 22.58 24.27
N SER A 486 9.60 21.88 25.41
CA SER A 486 9.08 22.41 26.69
C SER A 486 9.59 23.82 27.04
N ASN A 487 10.78 24.21 26.58
CA ASN A 487 11.38 25.52 26.88
C ASN A 487 10.70 26.69 26.14
N ASN A 488 9.99 26.40 25.05
CA ASN A 488 9.43 27.42 24.15
C ASN A 488 7.89 27.43 24.18
N LEU A 489 7.26 26.68 25.09
CA LEU A 489 5.80 26.50 25.14
C LEU A 489 5.06 27.71 25.69
N GLU A 490 5.64 28.44 26.65
CA GLU A 490 4.96 29.54 27.35
C GLU A 490 4.65 30.75 26.45
N SER A 491 5.38 30.89 25.33
CA SER A 491 5.20 31.98 24.37
C SER A 491 4.25 31.65 23.21
N ILE A 492 3.71 30.42 23.15
CA ILE A 492 2.94 29.92 22.01
C ILE A 492 1.45 29.84 22.36
N ASP A 493 0.61 30.35 21.46
CA ASP A 493 -0.83 30.15 21.55
C ASP A 493 -1.19 28.71 21.12
N LEU A 494 -1.32 27.83 22.12
CA LEU A 494 -1.64 26.42 21.93
C LEU A 494 -2.99 26.18 21.26
N SER A 495 -3.90 27.17 21.22
CA SER A 495 -5.17 27.04 20.50
C SER A 495 -5.01 27.12 18.98
N ARG A 496 -3.82 27.49 18.48
CA ARG A 496 -3.51 27.75 17.08
C ARG A 496 -2.42 26.83 16.54
N LEU A 497 -2.19 25.73 17.24
CA LEU A 497 -1.11 24.79 17.02
C LEU A 497 -1.67 23.38 16.85
N VAL A 498 -1.20 22.70 15.80
CA VAL A 498 -1.57 21.30 15.54
C VAL A 498 -0.29 20.47 15.41
N ILE A 499 -0.29 19.27 15.99
CA ILE A 499 0.84 18.33 15.87
C ILE A 499 0.91 17.77 14.45
N VAL A 500 2.11 17.71 13.91
CA VAL A 500 2.39 17.11 12.60
C VAL A 500 2.64 15.62 12.80
N ASN A 501 1.71 14.79 12.35
CA ASN A 501 1.85 13.33 12.36
C ASN A 501 2.57 12.84 11.09
N ASP A 502 2.83 11.55 10.93
CA ASP A 502 3.56 10.98 9.77
C ASP A 502 2.80 11.06 8.43
N GLU A 503 1.48 11.27 8.48
CA GLU A 503 0.61 11.56 7.33
C GLU A 503 -0.12 12.89 7.57
N PRO A 504 0.60 14.02 7.65
CA PRO A 504 -0.01 15.28 8.00
C PRO A 504 -0.74 15.83 6.78
N MET A 505 -1.97 16.28 6.98
CA MET A 505 -2.76 16.93 5.95
C MET A 505 -3.17 18.28 6.48
N VAL A 506 -2.82 19.37 5.77
CA VAL A 506 -3.19 20.73 6.21
C VAL A 506 -4.70 20.83 6.39
N LYS A 507 -5.49 20.17 5.53
CA LYS A 507 -6.97 20.12 5.61
C LYS A 507 -7.52 19.46 6.88
N ASP A 508 -6.79 18.54 7.49
CA ASP A 508 -7.21 17.80 8.69
C ASP A 508 -6.85 18.53 9.98
N MET A 509 -6.17 19.67 9.88
CA MET A 509 -5.96 20.62 10.97
C MET A 509 -7.27 21.40 11.22
N TYR A 510 -8.30 20.71 11.72
CA TYR A 510 -9.71 21.12 11.88
C TYR A 510 -9.98 22.49 12.57
N ASP A 511 -8.95 23.18 13.09
CA ASP A 511 -9.05 24.52 13.68
C ASP A 511 -8.58 25.64 12.74
N ILE A 512 -7.97 25.30 11.61
CA ILE A 512 -7.40 26.26 10.66
C ILE A 512 -8.35 26.31 9.47
N GLU A 513 -8.95 27.47 9.19
CA GLU A 513 -9.69 27.70 7.95
C GLU A 513 -8.71 27.61 6.76
N THR A 514 -8.40 26.39 6.32
CA THR A 514 -7.38 26.08 5.29
C THR A 514 -7.60 26.80 3.96
N LYS A 515 -8.84 27.24 3.71
CA LYS A 515 -9.21 28.09 2.57
C LYS A 515 -8.55 29.47 2.59
N ASN A 516 -7.98 29.92 3.71
CA ASN A 516 -7.38 31.24 3.88
C ASN A 516 -5.84 31.24 3.97
N ILE A 517 -5.19 30.07 3.87
CA ILE A 517 -3.72 29.98 3.96
C ILE A 517 -3.10 30.47 2.64
N LYS A 518 -2.40 31.60 2.70
CA LYS A 518 -1.65 32.16 1.55
C LYS A 518 -0.17 31.81 1.58
N ASN A 519 0.39 31.60 2.76
CA ASN A 519 1.83 31.39 2.93
C ASN A 519 2.10 30.17 3.82
N ILE A 520 3.05 29.34 3.40
CA ILE A 520 3.60 28.26 4.21
C ILE A 520 5.06 28.56 4.50
N VAL A 521 5.47 28.34 5.75
CA VAL A 521 6.85 28.55 6.21
C VAL A 521 7.32 27.27 6.88
N PHE A 522 8.48 26.77 6.48
CA PHE A 522 9.20 25.73 7.19
C PHE A 522 10.36 26.37 7.96
N ASP A 523 10.33 26.25 9.27
CA ASP A 523 11.43 26.65 10.14
C ASP A 523 12.58 25.65 10.06
N GLU A 524 13.83 26.10 10.25
CA GLU A 524 15.02 25.23 10.19
C GLU A 524 14.92 24.06 11.19
N SER A 525 14.25 24.25 12.33
CA SER A 525 14.03 23.18 13.32
C SER A 525 13.20 22.01 12.79
N PHE A 526 12.50 22.17 11.66
CA PHE A 526 11.72 21.13 11.00
C PHE A 526 12.59 20.16 10.17
N LYS A 527 13.85 20.49 9.90
CA LYS A 527 14.79 19.69 9.08
C LYS A 527 14.94 18.24 9.51
N THR A 528 14.76 17.96 10.80
CA THR A 528 14.90 16.61 11.36
C THR A 528 13.59 15.81 11.36
N TYR A 529 12.47 16.40 10.92
CA TYR A 529 11.22 15.67 10.70
C TYR A 529 11.40 14.75 9.49
N ALA A 530 11.17 13.45 9.64
CA ALA A 530 11.49 12.44 8.64
C ALA A 530 10.25 11.60 8.27
N PRO A 531 9.28 12.19 7.56
CA PRO A 531 8.04 11.54 7.20
C PRO A 531 8.26 10.37 6.25
N THR A 532 7.34 9.41 6.28
CA THR A 532 7.28 8.32 5.28
C THR A 532 6.24 8.58 4.20
N SER A 533 5.36 9.57 4.39
CA SER A 533 4.34 10.01 3.44
C SER A 533 4.21 11.53 3.46
N LEU A 534 4.06 12.14 2.29
CA LEU A 534 3.63 13.52 2.10
C LEU A 534 2.38 13.58 1.22
N ALA A 535 1.64 12.48 1.16
CA ALA A 535 0.40 12.41 0.40
C ALA A 535 -0.58 13.47 0.92
N GLN A 536 -1.15 14.25 0.00
CA GLN A 536 -2.13 15.30 0.27
C GLN A 536 -1.68 16.42 1.21
N PHE A 537 -0.37 16.59 1.44
CA PHE A 537 0.12 17.49 2.50
C PHE A 537 -0.42 18.92 2.36
N PHE A 538 -0.41 19.49 1.14
CA PHE A 538 -0.97 20.80 0.80
C PHE A 538 -2.21 20.70 -0.11
N ALA A 539 -2.84 19.53 -0.19
CA ALA A 539 -3.97 19.33 -1.08
C ALA A 539 -5.11 20.33 -0.81
N SER A 540 -5.65 20.91 -1.87
CA SER A 540 -6.74 21.88 -1.90
C SER A 540 -6.47 23.19 -1.18
N CYS A 541 -5.21 23.55 -0.92
CA CYS A 541 -4.83 24.88 -0.45
C CYS A 541 -4.93 25.90 -1.60
N SER A 542 -6.14 26.15 -2.11
CA SER A 542 -6.37 26.91 -3.35
C SER A 542 -5.95 28.38 -3.28
N THR A 543 -5.83 28.95 -2.08
CA THR A 543 -5.35 30.32 -1.86
C THR A 543 -3.85 30.42 -1.58
N LEU A 544 -3.12 29.29 -1.57
CA LEU A 544 -1.68 29.24 -1.34
C LEU A 544 -0.94 29.97 -2.46
N GLU A 545 -0.23 31.03 -2.10
CA GLU A 545 0.55 31.88 -3.00
C GLU A 545 2.05 31.56 -2.88
N THR A 546 2.55 31.33 -1.65
CA THR A 546 3.99 31.13 -1.41
C THR A 546 4.30 30.00 -0.42
N ILE A 547 5.42 29.32 -0.64
CA ILE A 547 6.03 28.37 0.29
C ILE A 547 7.49 28.80 0.47
N SER A 548 7.94 28.92 1.72
CA SER A 548 9.32 29.29 2.07
C SER A 548 9.93 28.28 3.05
N GLY A 549 11.25 28.09 2.96
CA GLY A 549 11.98 27.11 3.78
C GLY A 549 11.77 25.65 3.37
N LEU A 550 11.24 25.39 2.17
CA LEU A 550 10.91 24.04 1.70
C LEU A 550 12.14 23.11 1.66
N GLU A 551 13.36 23.66 1.59
CA GLU A 551 14.63 22.96 1.78
C GLU A 551 14.79 22.26 3.15
N TYR A 552 14.01 22.66 4.15
CA TYR A 552 13.95 22.03 5.47
C TYR A 552 12.92 20.90 5.55
N LEU A 553 12.17 20.62 4.49
CA LEU A 553 11.32 19.43 4.42
C LEU A 553 12.15 18.22 3.96
N ASN A 554 12.49 17.33 4.89
CA ASN A 554 13.23 16.11 4.56
C ASN A 554 12.33 15.09 3.84
N THR A 555 12.68 14.76 2.60
CA THR A 555 11.93 13.84 1.73
C THR A 555 12.59 12.48 1.55
N ALA A 556 13.75 12.23 2.18
CA ALA A 556 14.58 11.05 1.89
C ALA A 556 13.90 9.69 2.16
N ASN A 557 12.97 9.65 3.13
CA ASN A 557 12.24 8.44 3.52
C ASN A 557 10.82 8.36 2.95
N VAL A 558 10.39 9.36 2.17
CA VAL A 558 9.02 9.47 1.68
C VAL A 558 8.77 8.44 0.58
N LYS A 559 7.67 7.70 0.71
CA LYS A 559 7.19 6.71 -0.26
C LYS A 559 6.00 7.20 -1.07
N TYR A 560 5.16 8.04 -0.49
CA TYR A 560 3.93 8.53 -1.12
C TYR A 560 3.94 10.07 -1.18
N MET A 561 3.80 10.63 -2.38
CA MET A 561 3.70 12.08 -2.63
C MET A 561 2.42 12.44 -3.42
N SER A 562 1.43 11.53 -3.42
CA SER A 562 0.21 11.74 -4.18
C SER A 562 -0.55 12.98 -3.71
N ASP A 563 -1.04 13.81 -4.63
CA ASP A 563 -1.77 15.05 -4.34
C ASP A 563 -1.00 16.06 -3.44
N MET A 564 0.33 15.95 -3.27
CA MET A 564 1.08 16.78 -2.31
C MET A 564 0.82 18.29 -2.49
N PHE A 565 0.74 18.77 -3.73
CA PHE A 565 0.37 20.15 -4.09
C PHE A 565 -0.95 20.23 -4.87
N GLY A 566 -1.73 19.14 -4.90
CA GLY A 566 -2.95 19.07 -5.70
C GLY A 566 -3.95 20.17 -5.32
N GLY A 567 -4.45 20.95 -6.27
CA GLY A 567 -5.42 22.04 -6.06
C GLY A 567 -4.84 23.35 -5.54
N CYS A 568 -3.50 23.52 -5.51
CA CYS A 568 -2.85 24.79 -5.15
C CYS A 568 -2.92 25.81 -6.30
N GLN A 569 -4.14 26.25 -6.64
CA GLN A 569 -4.44 27.04 -7.85
C GLN A 569 -3.66 28.36 -7.95
N ASN A 570 -3.39 29.04 -6.83
CA ASN A 570 -2.69 30.33 -6.79
C ASN A 570 -1.16 30.21 -6.69
N LEU A 571 -0.61 29.00 -6.61
CA LEU A 571 0.83 28.79 -6.50
C LEU A 571 1.50 29.06 -7.85
N SER A 572 2.34 30.08 -7.93
CA SER A 572 2.98 30.49 -9.20
C SER A 572 4.41 29.98 -9.38
N SER A 573 5.07 29.55 -8.30
CA SER A 573 6.44 29.04 -8.31
C SER A 573 6.69 28.05 -7.18
N LEU A 574 7.56 27.07 -7.40
CA LEU A 574 7.92 26.06 -6.42
C LEU A 574 9.39 25.64 -6.59
N ASP A 575 10.19 25.73 -5.52
CA ASP A 575 11.56 25.23 -5.51
C ASP A 575 11.60 23.78 -4.97
N LEU A 576 11.88 22.83 -5.85
CA LEU A 576 11.98 21.40 -5.54
C LEU A 576 13.43 20.89 -5.51
N SER A 577 14.43 21.79 -5.55
CA SER A 577 15.84 21.44 -5.74
C SER A 577 16.44 20.56 -4.63
N LYS A 578 15.79 20.48 -3.46
CA LYS A 578 16.20 19.66 -2.31
C LYS A 578 15.39 18.37 -2.12
N PHE A 579 14.44 18.09 -3.02
CA PHE A 579 13.66 16.87 -2.93
C PHE A 579 14.52 15.65 -3.28
N ASN A 580 14.42 14.60 -2.46
CA ASN A 580 14.94 13.28 -2.74
C ASN A 580 13.77 12.32 -2.92
N THR A 581 13.48 11.96 -4.18
CA THR A 581 12.34 11.10 -4.53
C THR A 581 12.73 9.63 -4.78
N ALA A 582 13.97 9.23 -4.47
CA ALA A 582 14.49 7.89 -4.81
C ALA A 582 13.77 6.70 -4.13
N ASN A 583 12.93 6.98 -3.13
CA ASN A 583 12.10 5.99 -2.43
C ASN A 583 10.60 6.13 -2.72
N VAL A 584 10.21 7.12 -3.53
CA VAL A 584 8.80 7.39 -3.85
C VAL A 584 8.27 6.35 -4.83
N THR A 585 7.12 5.77 -4.53
CA THR A 585 6.43 4.79 -5.36
C THR A 585 5.12 5.33 -5.95
N ASN A 586 4.55 6.40 -5.38
CA ASN A 586 3.32 7.03 -5.87
C ASN A 586 3.48 8.56 -5.95
N MET A 587 3.29 9.12 -7.15
CA MET A 587 3.31 10.55 -7.45
C MET A 587 1.99 11.03 -8.11
N SER A 588 0.91 10.26 -8.00
CA SER A 588 -0.35 10.61 -8.65
C SER A 588 -0.86 11.96 -8.17
N ARG A 589 -1.39 12.79 -9.09
CA ARG A 589 -1.95 14.12 -8.78
C ARG A 589 -1.02 15.09 -8.06
N MET A 590 0.30 14.85 -8.00
CA MET A 590 1.21 15.65 -7.18
C MET A 590 1.10 17.16 -7.43
N PHE A 591 0.86 17.58 -8.69
CA PHE A 591 0.64 18.97 -9.10
C PHE A 591 -0.74 19.21 -9.75
N TYR A 592 -1.70 18.29 -9.56
CA TYR A 592 -3.05 18.41 -10.12
C TYR A 592 -3.65 19.80 -9.83
N GLY A 593 -4.22 20.49 -10.81
CA GLY A 593 -4.92 21.76 -10.62
C GLY A 593 -4.04 22.93 -10.12
N CYS A 594 -2.71 22.84 -10.25
CA CYS A 594 -1.80 23.98 -10.00
C CYS A 594 -1.82 24.96 -11.18
N GLN A 595 -2.96 25.62 -11.38
CA GLN A 595 -3.27 26.35 -12.62
C GLN A 595 -2.28 27.47 -12.96
N ASN A 596 -1.73 28.17 -11.95
CA ASN A 596 -0.80 29.29 -12.14
C ASN A 596 0.69 28.90 -12.19
N LEU A 597 1.04 27.61 -12.09
CA LEU A 597 2.43 27.16 -12.27
C LEU A 597 2.82 27.26 -13.75
N SER A 598 3.68 28.21 -14.08
CA SER A 598 4.18 28.43 -15.45
C SER A 598 5.44 27.62 -15.79
N SER A 599 6.20 27.22 -14.78
CA SER A 599 7.41 26.40 -14.93
C SER A 599 7.66 25.55 -13.68
N LEU A 600 8.36 24.43 -13.86
CA LEU A 600 8.70 23.51 -12.79
C LEU A 600 10.06 22.84 -13.08
N ASP A 601 11.01 22.97 -12.16
CA ASP A 601 12.29 22.25 -12.24
C ASP A 601 12.15 20.86 -11.58
N LEU A 602 12.20 19.82 -12.41
CA LEU A 602 12.12 18.41 -12.00
C LEU A 602 13.47 17.69 -12.12
N SER A 603 14.57 18.41 -12.33
CA SER A 603 15.89 17.82 -12.62
C SER A 603 16.43 16.92 -11.49
N LYS A 604 15.92 17.06 -10.25
CA LYS A 604 16.31 16.24 -9.09
C LYS A 604 15.42 15.04 -8.83
N PHE A 605 14.35 14.85 -9.61
CA PHE A 605 13.45 13.72 -9.43
C PHE A 605 14.12 12.43 -9.92
N ASN A 606 14.13 11.43 -9.05
CA ASN A 606 14.34 10.03 -9.41
C ASN A 606 12.99 9.32 -9.34
N THR A 607 12.55 8.75 -10.47
CA THR A 607 11.26 8.06 -10.59
C THR A 607 11.38 6.56 -10.82
N GLU A 608 12.56 5.97 -10.64
CA GLU A 608 12.84 4.55 -10.96
C GLU A 608 11.89 3.56 -10.26
N LYS A 609 11.39 3.91 -9.06
CA LYS A 609 10.47 3.07 -8.26
C LYS A 609 9.00 3.47 -8.37
N VAL A 610 8.68 4.51 -9.12
CA VAL A 610 7.31 5.04 -9.21
C VAL A 610 6.45 4.11 -10.05
N THR A 611 5.31 3.71 -9.50
CA THR A 611 4.34 2.83 -10.18
C THR A 611 3.08 3.57 -10.63
N ASP A 612 2.81 4.75 -10.06
CA ASP A 612 1.62 5.55 -10.35
C ASP A 612 2.00 7.02 -10.56
N MET A 613 1.72 7.54 -11.76
CA MET A 613 1.90 8.93 -12.17
C MET A 613 0.58 9.52 -12.71
N SER A 614 -0.55 8.89 -12.40
CA SER A 614 -1.85 9.33 -12.90
C SER A 614 -2.14 10.78 -12.50
N SER A 615 -2.63 11.58 -13.45
CA SER A 615 -3.07 12.95 -13.22
C SER A 615 -2.00 13.91 -12.65
N MET A 616 -0.70 13.55 -12.74
CA MET A 616 0.38 14.28 -12.05
C MET A 616 0.43 15.78 -12.37
N PHE A 617 0.17 16.16 -13.62
CA PHE A 617 0.12 17.54 -14.09
C PHE A 617 -1.25 17.96 -14.62
N GLU A 618 -2.31 17.20 -14.31
CA GLU A 618 -3.67 17.51 -14.80
C GLU A 618 -4.08 18.94 -14.40
N ASP A 619 -4.67 19.68 -15.32
CA ASP A 619 -5.09 21.09 -15.19
C ASP A 619 -3.99 22.08 -14.76
N CYS A 620 -2.72 21.82 -15.07
CA CYS A 620 -1.64 22.82 -15.01
C CYS A 620 -1.72 23.76 -16.22
N LEU A 621 -2.69 24.67 -16.21
CA LEU A 621 -3.11 25.43 -17.40
C LEU A 621 -2.02 26.33 -18.00
N GLU A 622 -1.16 26.94 -17.17
CA GLU A 622 -0.12 27.88 -17.58
C GLU A 622 1.25 27.22 -17.88
N LEU A 623 1.38 25.91 -17.69
CA LEU A 623 2.65 25.20 -17.90
C LEU A 623 2.95 25.11 -19.41
N SER A 624 3.88 25.93 -19.91
CA SER A 624 4.20 26.00 -21.34
C SER A 624 5.23 24.96 -21.81
N SER A 625 6.08 24.49 -20.90
CA SER A 625 7.14 23.52 -21.17
C SER A 625 7.44 22.70 -19.91
N LEU A 626 7.86 21.45 -20.10
CA LEU A 626 8.24 20.57 -19.01
C LEU A 626 9.43 19.71 -19.42
N ASP A 627 10.51 19.74 -18.63
CA ASP A 627 11.65 18.85 -18.82
C ASP A 627 11.43 17.55 -18.04
N LEU A 628 11.31 16.44 -18.78
CA LEU A 628 11.09 15.10 -18.26
C LEU A 628 12.27 14.16 -18.52
N SER A 629 13.45 14.68 -18.88
CA SER A 629 14.58 13.85 -19.29
C SER A 629 15.03 12.85 -18.22
N ASN A 630 14.84 13.17 -16.94
CA ASN A 630 15.25 12.32 -15.82
C ASN A 630 14.19 11.29 -15.39
N PHE A 631 13.01 11.27 -16.03
CA PHE A 631 11.96 10.31 -15.72
C PHE A 631 12.32 8.91 -16.25
N ASN A 632 12.39 7.95 -15.35
CA ASN A 632 12.36 6.53 -15.66
C ASN A 632 10.96 5.99 -15.35
N THR A 633 10.25 5.51 -16.37
CA THR A 633 8.86 5.05 -16.23
C THR A 633 8.70 3.54 -16.35
N LYS A 634 9.79 2.77 -16.31
CA LYS A 634 9.77 1.31 -16.54
C LYS A 634 8.82 0.55 -15.60
N GLU A 635 8.68 1.00 -14.36
CA GLU A 635 7.82 0.37 -13.36
C GLU A 635 6.39 0.97 -13.29
N VAL A 636 6.12 2.01 -14.09
CA VAL A 636 4.83 2.73 -14.06
C VAL A 636 3.73 1.89 -14.69
N LYS A 637 2.59 1.83 -13.98
CA LYS A 637 1.39 1.09 -14.37
C LYS A 637 0.21 2.00 -14.71
N GLN A 638 0.14 3.18 -14.07
CA GLN A 638 -0.96 4.14 -14.24
C GLN A 638 -0.41 5.49 -14.70
N MET A 639 -0.87 5.98 -15.86
CA MET A 639 -0.52 7.29 -16.44
C MET A 639 -1.75 8.04 -16.97
N ASN A 640 -2.97 7.61 -16.61
CA ASN A 640 -4.19 8.27 -17.04
C ASN A 640 -4.22 9.73 -16.59
N ASN A 641 -4.76 10.60 -17.44
CA ASN A 641 -4.87 12.05 -17.26
C ASN A 641 -3.54 12.80 -17.00
N MET A 642 -2.36 12.18 -17.15
CA MET A 642 -1.09 12.76 -16.68
C MET A 642 -0.86 14.23 -17.10
N PHE A 643 -1.28 14.60 -18.31
CA PHE A 643 -1.20 15.95 -18.86
C PHE A 643 -2.59 16.51 -19.27
N TRP A 644 -3.70 15.94 -18.78
CA TRP A 644 -5.03 16.42 -19.14
C TRP A 644 -5.15 17.90 -18.79
N GLY A 645 -5.55 18.74 -19.75
CA GLY A 645 -5.85 20.14 -19.50
C GLY A 645 -4.63 21.05 -19.48
N CYS A 646 -3.42 20.53 -19.68
CA CYS A 646 -2.20 21.32 -19.86
C CYS A 646 -2.24 22.12 -21.18
N SER A 647 -3.12 23.12 -21.24
CA SER A 647 -3.51 23.77 -22.49
C SER A 647 -2.46 24.71 -23.05
N ALA A 648 -1.44 25.08 -22.27
CA ALA A 648 -0.30 25.90 -22.70
C ALA A 648 0.92 25.09 -23.19
N LEU A 649 0.96 23.76 -22.98
CA LEU A 649 2.11 22.92 -23.38
C LEU A 649 2.30 22.92 -24.90
N THR A 650 3.36 23.56 -25.39
CA THR A 650 3.63 23.66 -26.84
C THR A 650 4.36 22.45 -27.41
N SER A 651 5.15 21.77 -26.57
CA SER A 651 5.93 20.58 -26.92
C SER A 651 6.22 19.75 -25.68
N LEU A 652 6.41 18.44 -25.86
CA LEU A 652 6.75 17.52 -24.79
C LEU A 652 7.72 16.46 -25.32
N ASP A 653 8.90 16.32 -24.69
CA ASP A 653 9.82 15.23 -25.01
C ASP A 653 9.52 14.04 -24.10
N LEU A 654 9.07 12.94 -24.71
CA LEU A 654 8.72 11.68 -24.03
C LEU A 654 9.68 10.54 -24.39
N SER A 655 10.84 10.84 -25.00
CA SER A 655 11.75 9.81 -25.52
C SER A 655 12.30 8.84 -24.47
N ASN A 656 12.36 9.25 -23.20
CA ASN A 656 12.81 8.39 -22.08
C ASN A 656 11.68 7.55 -21.45
N PHE A 657 10.43 7.69 -21.91
CA PHE A 657 9.33 6.91 -21.38
C PHE A 657 9.40 5.46 -21.86
N ASN A 658 9.30 4.53 -20.92
CA ASN A 658 9.04 3.12 -21.17
C ASN A 658 7.61 2.79 -20.70
N THR A 659 6.72 2.45 -21.63
CA THR A 659 5.32 2.18 -21.32
C THR A 659 4.96 0.69 -21.32
N ALA A 660 5.94 -0.21 -21.39
CA ALA A 660 5.70 -1.65 -21.57
C ALA A 660 4.88 -2.31 -20.45
N ASN A 661 4.82 -1.68 -19.27
CA ASN A 661 4.07 -2.13 -18.10
C ASN A 661 2.82 -1.27 -17.79
N VAL A 662 2.55 -0.24 -18.60
CA VAL A 662 1.40 0.67 -18.39
C VAL A 662 0.11 -0.03 -18.76
N MET A 663 -0.88 0.05 -17.87
CA MET A 663 -2.22 -0.53 -18.04
C MET A 663 -3.29 0.52 -18.34
N ASP A 664 -3.13 1.76 -17.86
CA ASP A 664 -4.06 2.87 -18.11
C ASP A 664 -3.32 4.14 -18.55
N MET A 665 -3.73 4.68 -19.70
CA MET A 665 -3.31 5.99 -20.23
C MET A 665 -4.50 6.76 -20.82
N GLY A 666 -5.72 6.49 -20.34
CA GLY A 666 -6.91 7.25 -20.71
C GLY A 666 -6.74 8.74 -20.44
N ASN A 667 -7.26 9.58 -21.34
CA ASN A 667 -7.19 11.04 -21.29
C ASN A 667 -5.78 11.65 -21.12
N MET A 668 -4.69 10.90 -21.33
CA MET A 668 -3.34 11.34 -20.99
C MET A 668 -2.98 12.74 -21.51
N PHE A 669 -3.43 13.10 -22.72
CA PHE A 669 -3.23 14.39 -23.36
C PHE A 669 -4.55 15.15 -23.63
N LEU A 670 -5.67 14.73 -23.03
CA LEU A 670 -6.98 15.36 -23.24
C LEU A 670 -6.86 16.89 -23.08
N ASN A 671 -7.40 17.67 -24.00
CA ASN A 671 -7.41 19.13 -23.98
C ASN A 671 -6.02 19.82 -23.93
N CYS A 672 -4.94 19.14 -24.36
CA CYS A 672 -3.65 19.77 -24.66
C CYS A 672 -3.72 20.55 -25.98
N SER A 673 -4.53 21.61 -25.99
CA SER A 673 -5.05 22.21 -27.23
C SER A 673 -4.01 22.87 -28.13
N VAL A 674 -2.81 23.19 -27.63
CA VAL A 674 -1.73 23.85 -28.37
C VAL A 674 -0.59 22.91 -28.82
N LEU A 675 -0.57 21.65 -28.38
CA LEU A 675 0.42 20.66 -28.84
C LEU A 675 0.25 20.42 -30.35
N THR A 676 1.30 20.70 -31.14
CA THR A 676 1.27 20.54 -32.59
C THR A 676 1.72 19.15 -33.05
N SER A 677 2.62 18.52 -32.30
CA SER A 677 3.11 17.18 -32.59
C SER A 677 3.47 16.43 -31.32
N LEU A 678 3.31 15.12 -31.33
CA LEU A 678 3.77 14.22 -30.27
C LEU A 678 4.58 13.07 -30.88
N ASP A 679 5.68 12.71 -30.24
CA ASP A 679 6.45 11.52 -30.59
C ASP A 679 6.27 10.44 -29.52
N LEU A 680 5.58 9.38 -29.91
CA LEU A 680 5.27 8.20 -29.10
C LEU A 680 5.94 6.95 -29.70
N SER A 681 6.98 7.12 -30.52
CA SER A 681 7.66 6.01 -31.21
C SER A 681 8.25 4.97 -30.26
N ASN A 682 8.58 5.38 -29.04
CA ASN A 682 9.08 4.55 -27.94
C ASN A 682 7.97 3.88 -27.11
N PHE A 683 6.70 4.19 -27.34
CA PHE A 683 5.60 3.63 -26.55
C PHE A 683 5.33 2.18 -26.97
N ASN A 684 5.51 1.26 -26.03
CA ASN A 684 5.01 -0.11 -26.12
C ASN A 684 3.70 -0.21 -25.35
N THR A 685 2.58 -0.42 -26.04
CA THR A 685 1.24 -0.35 -25.43
C THR A 685 0.56 -1.71 -25.32
N LYS A 686 1.33 -2.81 -25.41
CA LYS A 686 0.81 -4.19 -25.42
C LYS A 686 0.02 -4.59 -24.17
N GLU A 687 0.25 -3.94 -23.04
CA GLU A 687 -0.44 -4.20 -21.75
C GLU A 687 -1.55 -3.20 -21.44
N VAL A 688 -1.76 -2.18 -22.29
CA VAL A 688 -2.74 -1.11 -22.04
C VAL A 688 -4.16 -1.64 -22.23
N ARG A 689 -5.00 -1.45 -21.22
CA ARG A 689 -6.44 -1.77 -21.21
C ARG A 689 -7.32 -0.54 -21.40
N TYR A 690 -6.87 0.62 -20.95
CA TYR A 690 -7.67 1.85 -20.99
C TYR A 690 -6.92 2.97 -21.74
N MET A 691 -7.54 3.47 -22.81
CA MET A 691 -6.97 4.44 -23.75
C MET A 691 -8.01 5.46 -24.27
N HIS A 692 -9.17 5.54 -23.61
CA HIS A 692 -10.26 6.42 -23.98
C HIS A 692 -9.82 7.89 -23.98
N SER A 693 -10.29 8.67 -24.94
CA SER A 693 -10.09 10.13 -25.01
C SER A 693 -8.64 10.63 -24.89
N MET A 694 -7.64 9.78 -25.17
CA MET A 694 -6.21 10.07 -24.94
C MET A 694 -5.74 11.38 -25.58
N PHE A 695 -6.21 11.73 -26.79
CA PHE A 695 -5.87 12.96 -27.51
C PHE A 695 -7.08 13.88 -27.73
N ARG A 696 -8.21 13.62 -27.07
CA ARG A 696 -9.45 14.37 -27.33
C ARG A 696 -9.22 15.87 -27.10
N ALA A 697 -9.78 16.71 -27.96
CA ALA A 697 -9.62 18.16 -27.96
C ALA A 697 -8.17 18.68 -28.12
N CYS A 698 -7.20 17.86 -28.56
CA CYS A 698 -5.89 18.32 -29.04
C CYS A 698 -6.01 18.97 -30.43
N SER A 699 -6.69 20.12 -30.49
CA SER A 699 -7.11 20.74 -31.76
C SER A 699 -5.96 21.29 -32.62
N ALA A 700 -4.79 21.54 -32.05
CA ALA A 700 -3.59 21.94 -32.78
C ALA A 700 -2.76 20.76 -33.35
N LEU A 701 -3.04 19.53 -32.93
CA LEU A 701 -2.21 18.37 -33.24
C LEU A 701 -2.29 18.00 -34.73
N THR A 702 -1.17 18.15 -35.44
CA THR A 702 -1.07 17.83 -36.88
C THR A 702 -0.47 16.46 -37.13
N THR A 703 0.36 15.95 -36.22
CA THR A 703 1.09 14.69 -36.40
C THR A 703 1.36 13.99 -35.07
N ILE A 704 1.15 12.68 -35.05
CA ILE A 704 1.53 11.81 -33.93
C ILE A 704 2.47 10.75 -34.51
N TYR A 705 3.70 10.70 -34.02
CA TYR A 705 4.65 9.67 -34.42
C TYR A 705 4.51 8.44 -33.53
N ALA A 706 4.51 7.25 -34.13
CA ALA A 706 4.48 5.99 -33.40
C ALA A 706 5.23 4.90 -34.17
N SER A 707 5.57 3.80 -33.48
CA SER A 707 6.11 2.59 -34.09
C SER A 707 5.06 1.47 -34.08
N ASP A 708 5.39 0.32 -34.67
CA ASP A 708 4.53 -0.87 -34.65
C ASP A 708 4.34 -1.47 -33.24
N GLU A 709 5.10 -1.01 -32.24
CA GLU A 709 4.94 -1.38 -30.82
C GLU A 709 3.75 -0.67 -30.14
N PHE A 710 3.23 0.40 -30.75
CA PHE A 710 1.98 1.02 -30.32
C PHE A 710 0.81 0.20 -30.85
N VAL A 711 0.37 -0.78 -30.05
CA VAL A 711 -0.74 -1.68 -30.35
C VAL A 711 -1.94 -1.43 -29.46
N THR A 712 -3.14 -1.65 -29.97
CA THR A 712 -4.39 -1.50 -29.21
C THR A 712 -5.10 -2.83 -28.94
N THR A 713 -4.38 -3.95 -29.06
CA THR A 713 -4.98 -5.30 -29.06
C THR A 713 -5.59 -5.72 -27.73
N LYS A 714 -5.14 -5.15 -26.60
CA LYS A 714 -5.71 -5.38 -25.26
C LYS A 714 -6.61 -4.25 -24.76
N VAL A 715 -6.89 -3.23 -25.57
CA VAL A 715 -7.69 -2.09 -25.15
C VAL A 715 -9.15 -2.51 -24.96
N GLU A 716 -9.65 -2.39 -23.74
CA GLU A 716 -11.03 -2.65 -23.34
C GLU A 716 -11.91 -1.41 -23.47
N ILE A 717 -11.35 -0.22 -23.17
CA ILE A 717 -12.05 1.07 -23.26
C ILE A 717 -11.16 2.08 -23.99
N GLY A 718 -11.53 2.39 -25.24
CA GLY A 718 -10.76 3.28 -26.13
C GLY A 718 -11.59 4.31 -26.90
N SER A 719 -12.82 4.58 -26.47
CA SER A 719 -13.73 5.51 -27.15
C SER A 719 -13.20 6.95 -27.16
N ASP A 720 -13.58 7.71 -28.20
CA ASP A 720 -13.33 9.14 -28.36
C ASP A 720 -11.87 9.59 -28.34
N MET A 721 -10.91 8.66 -28.50
CA MET A 721 -9.47 8.92 -28.47
C MET A 721 -9.03 10.17 -29.24
N PHE A 722 -9.54 10.36 -30.46
CA PHE A 722 -9.16 11.46 -31.36
C PHE A 722 -10.23 12.55 -31.49
N SER A 723 -11.33 12.49 -30.73
CA SER A 723 -12.44 13.44 -30.86
C SER A 723 -11.95 14.89 -30.75
N GLY A 724 -12.21 15.73 -31.75
CA GLY A 724 -11.76 17.13 -31.75
C GLY A 724 -10.32 17.38 -32.20
N CYS A 725 -9.57 16.36 -32.64
CA CYS A 725 -8.24 16.48 -33.26
C CYS A 725 -8.31 16.98 -34.72
N THR A 726 -8.98 18.10 -34.95
CA THR A 726 -9.40 18.56 -36.29
C THR A 726 -8.26 18.82 -37.29
N LYS A 727 -7.01 18.96 -36.83
CA LYS A 727 -5.83 19.19 -37.67
C LYS A 727 -5.05 17.92 -38.02
N LEU A 728 -5.39 16.75 -37.47
CA LEU A 728 -4.76 15.50 -37.86
C LEU A 728 -5.06 15.20 -39.33
N LYS A 729 -4.04 14.75 -40.06
CA LYS A 729 -4.19 14.39 -41.48
C LYS A 729 -5.22 13.28 -41.63
N GLY A 730 -6.30 13.55 -42.39
CA GLY A 730 -7.38 12.59 -42.62
C GLY A 730 -8.42 12.50 -41.49
N TYR A 731 -8.42 13.43 -40.54
CA TYR A 731 -9.39 13.48 -39.44
C TYR A 731 -10.85 13.44 -39.94
N SER A 732 -11.70 12.74 -39.18
CA SER A 732 -13.15 12.68 -39.38
C SER A 732 -13.86 12.44 -38.05
N ASP A 733 -14.98 13.12 -37.80
CA ASP A 733 -15.78 12.92 -36.58
C ASP A 733 -16.38 11.50 -36.45
N SER A 734 -16.43 10.75 -37.56
CA SER A 734 -16.81 9.33 -37.57
C SER A 734 -15.66 8.38 -37.22
N LYS A 735 -14.44 8.88 -37.10
CA LYS A 735 -13.20 8.10 -36.93
C LYS A 735 -12.45 8.45 -35.65
N THR A 736 -13.15 8.59 -34.53
CA THR A 736 -12.56 9.09 -33.27
C THR A 736 -12.04 8.01 -32.33
N ASP A 737 -12.34 6.75 -32.60
CA ASP A 737 -12.02 5.62 -31.72
C ASP A 737 -10.55 5.16 -31.80
N HIS A 738 -10.06 4.51 -30.75
CA HIS A 738 -8.70 3.97 -30.64
C HIS A 738 -8.27 3.08 -31.80
N LYS A 739 -9.17 2.44 -32.55
CA LYS A 739 -8.81 1.63 -33.73
C LYS A 739 -8.06 2.41 -34.82
N TYR A 740 -8.16 3.73 -34.83
CA TYR A 740 -7.42 4.62 -35.75
C TYR A 740 -6.02 5.01 -35.22
N ALA A 741 -5.61 4.52 -34.05
CA ALA A 741 -4.27 4.68 -33.48
C ALA A 741 -3.30 3.67 -34.10
N ASN A 742 -3.04 3.79 -35.40
CA ASN A 742 -2.13 2.91 -36.12
C ASN A 742 -1.41 3.67 -37.25
N CYS A 743 -0.28 3.13 -37.70
CA CYS A 743 0.55 3.67 -38.76
C CYS A 743 0.13 3.23 -40.18
N GLY A 744 -1.01 2.54 -40.30
CA GLY A 744 -1.58 2.07 -41.56
C GLY A 744 -2.22 3.20 -42.38
N THR A 745 -2.81 2.83 -43.52
CA THR A 745 -3.39 3.78 -44.47
C THR A 745 -4.69 4.44 -43.98
N ASP A 746 -5.33 3.87 -42.95
CA ASP A 746 -6.58 4.34 -42.37
C ASP A 746 -6.44 4.94 -40.97
N GLY A 747 -5.25 4.85 -40.35
CA GLY A 747 -4.93 5.41 -39.04
C GLY A 747 -4.35 6.83 -39.07
N TYR A 748 -4.22 7.43 -37.89
CA TYR A 748 -3.71 8.80 -37.69
C TYR A 748 -2.23 8.88 -37.32
N PHE A 749 -1.59 7.76 -37.03
CA PHE A 749 -0.18 7.78 -36.66
C PHE A 749 0.72 7.79 -37.88
N THR A 750 1.84 8.48 -37.74
CA THR A 750 2.91 8.51 -38.73
C THR A 750 4.04 7.63 -38.21
N PRO A 751 4.58 6.68 -39.00
CA PRO A 751 5.78 5.95 -38.61
C PRO A 751 6.90 6.92 -38.22
N GLY A 752 7.60 6.66 -37.11
CA GLY A 752 8.84 7.35 -36.81
C GLY A 752 9.86 7.20 -37.95
N CYS A 753 10.77 8.16 -38.08
CA CYS A 753 11.79 8.12 -39.12
C CYS A 753 13.15 7.68 -38.58
N ALA A 754 13.79 6.77 -39.30
CA ALA A 754 15.14 6.31 -39.02
C ALA A 754 16.15 7.16 -39.79
N TYR A 755 17.21 7.62 -39.13
CA TYR A 755 18.24 8.46 -39.73
C TYR A 755 19.60 8.26 -39.08
N ALA A 756 20.65 8.81 -39.70
CA ALA A 756 22.00 8.84 -39.15
C ALA A 756 22.54 10.27 -39.07
N GLU A 757 23.29 10.58 -38.03
CA GLU A 757 23.93 11.88 -37.79
C GLU A 757 25.44 11.67 -37.67
N PHE A 758 26.24 12.56 -38.28
CA PHE A 758 27.70 12.47 -38.19
C PHE A 758 28.26 13.66 -37.43
N ASP A 759 28.90 13.38 -36.29
CA ASP A 759 29.66 14.36 -35.53
C ASP A 759 31.11 14.42 -36.07
N ASN A 760 31.45 15.52 -36.73
CA ASN A 760 32.78 15.72 -37.32
C ASN A 760 33.88 15.99 -36.26
N ALA A 761 33.54 16.42 -35.05
CA ALA A 761 34.50 16.67 -33.98
C ALA A 761 34.99 15.37 -33.35
N THR A 762 34.09 14.42 -33.13
CA THR A 762 34.41 13.11 -32.55
C THR A 762 34.71 12.05 -33.61
N GLY A 763 34.20 12.21 -34.83
CA GLY A 763 34.21 11.17 -35.86
C GLY A 763 33.17 10.07 -35.59
N THR A 764 32.10 10.39 -34.85
CA THR A 764 31.04 9.43 -34.50
C THR A 764 29.88 9.52 -35.49
N LEU A 765 29.45 8.37 -36.02
CA LEU A 765 28.21 8.24 -36.77
C LEU A 765 27.13 7.61 -35.88
N THR A 766 26.06 8.33 -35.58
CA THR A 766 24.98 7.88 -34.68
C THR A 766 23.70 7.61 -35.45
N PHE A 767 23.12 6.42 -35.29
CA PHE A 767 21.84 6.01 -35.86
C PHE A 767 20.72 6.20 -34.84
N ARG A 768 19.61 6.82 -35.25
CA ARG A 768 18.45 7.15 -34.39
C ARG A 768 17.12 6.87 -35.08
N TYR A 769 16.08 6.71 -34.28
CA TYR A 769 14.69 6.60 -34.75
C TYR A 769 13.81 7.55 -33.94
N LYS A 770 13.42 8.70 -34.54
CA LYS A 770 12.65 9.74 -33.84
C LYS A 770 11.83 10.57 -34.85
N GLY A 771 10.65 11.02 -34.44
CA GLY A 771 9.64 11.76 -35.21
C GLY A 771 10.06 12.32 -36.58
N VAL A 772 10.53 13.58 -36.62
CA VAL A 772 11.05 14.24 -37.83
C VAL A 772 12.56 14.11 -37.91
N LYS A 773 13.08 13.76 -39.09
CA LYS A 773 14.51 13.69 -39.36
C LYS A 773 15.12 15.10 -39.29
N PRO A 774 16.20 15.33 -38.52
CA PRO A 774 16.94 16.58 -38.55
C PRO A 774 17.41 16.96 -39.97
N ALA A 775 17.45 18.24 -40.30
CA ALA A 775 17.75 18.70 -41.66
C ALA A 775 19.12 18.23 -42.18
N GLU A 776 20.12 18.13 -41.30
CA GLU A 776 21.49 17.70 -41.63
C GLU A 776 21.70 16.18 -41.49
N ALA A 777 20.69 15.45 -41.00
CA ALA A 777 20.77 14.00 -40.83
C ALA A 777 20.58 13.27 -42.17
N TYR A 778 21.26 12.14 -42.29
CA TYR A 778 21.23 11.28 -43.48
C TYR A 778 20.04 10.32 -43.44
N ASP A 779 19.40 10.14 -44.60
CA ASP A 779 18.36 9.13 -44.79
C ASP A 779 18.93 7.72 -44.85
N LEU A 780 18.13 6.75 -44.41
CA LEU A 780 18.41 5.32 -44.57
C LEU A 780 17.71 4.75 -45.81
N ASN A 781 18.12 3.56 -46.24
CA ASN A 781 17.50 2.80 -47.36
C ASN A 781 17.35 3.60 -48.67
N VAL A 782 18.35 4.41 -49.01
CA VAL A 782 18.35 5.15 -50.27
C VAL A 782 18.39 4.20 -51.47
N LYS A 783 17.65 4.51 -52.54
CA LYS A 783 17.48 3.63 -53.72
C LYS A 783 18.80 3.21 -54.37
N SER A 784 19.85 4.03 -54.26
CA SER A 784 21.18 3.75 -54.82
C SER A 784 21.99 2.72 -54.02
N ASN A 785 21.53 2.31 -52.83
CA ASN A 785 22.31 1.59 -51.81
C ASN A 785 23.60 2.30 -51.36
N ASN A 786 23.82 3.55 -51.76
CA ASN A 786 25.00 4.34 -51.38
C ASN A 786 24.62 5.36 -50.29
N PRO A 787 24.88 5.07 -49.01
CA PRO A 787 24.41 5.94 -47.93
C PRO A 787 25.07 7.32 -47.94
N GLY A 788 24.32 8.36 -47.55
CA GLY A 788 24.79 9.75 -47.67
C GLY A 788 26.08 10.06 -46.89
N TRP A 789 26.31 9.37 -45.77
CA TRP A 789 27.53 9.50 -44.97
C TRP A 789 28.78 8.85 -45.60
N GLN A 790 28.66 8.19 -46.76
CA GLN A 790 29.83 7.66 -47.49
C GLN A 790 30.86 8.73 -47.81
N ALA A 791 30.44 9.99 -47.98
CA ALA A 791 31.34 11.13 -48.12
C ALA A 791 32.27 11.32 -46.89
N GLN A 792 31.88 10.82 -45.72
CA GLN A 792 32.60 10.96 -44.45
C GLN A 792 33.39 9.70 -44.05
N LYS A 793 33.40 8.63 -44.85
CA LYS A 793 34.00 7.33 -44.48
C LYS A 793 35.45 7.39 -43.94
N ARG A 794 36.27 8.31 -44.47
CA ARG A 794 37.65 8.53 -44.02
C ARG A 794 37.77 9.24 -42.66
N LYS A 795 36.66 9.67 -42.07
CA LYS A 795 36.59 10.37 -40.78
C LYS A 795 35.81 9.60 -39.72
N ILE A 796 35.06 8.56 -40.10
CA ILE A 796 34.28 7.74 -39.16
C ILE A 796 35.25 6.86 -38.37
N LYS A 797 35.24 7.03 -37.04
CA LYS A 797 36.05 6.28 -36.07
C LYS A 797 35.20 5.43 -35.13
N LYS A 798 33.97 5.86 -34.87
CA LYS A 798 33.01 5.21 -34.00
C LYS A 798 31.62 5.20 -34.65
N VAL A 799 30.88 4.12 -34.45
CA VAL A 799 29.45 4.02 -34.79
C VAL A 799 28.65 3.81 -33.52
N VAL A 800 27.51 4.48 -33.40
CA VAL A 800 26.57 4.32 -32.28
C VAL A 800 25.18 4.02 -32.82
N PHE A 801 24.57 2.94 -32.39
CA PHE A 801 23.15 2.66 -32.58
C PHE A 801 22.41 3.00 -31.30
N ASP A 802 21.78 4.17 -31.28
CA ASP A 802 21.02 4.65 -30.12
C ASP A 802 19.88 3.66 -29.77
N ALA A 803 19.49 3.57 -28.50
CA ALA A 803 18.42 2.67 -28.06
C ALA A 803 17.11 2.87 -28.83
N SER A 804 16.83 4.11 -29.26
CA SER A 804 15.67 4.40 -30.13
C SER A 804 15.70 3.62 -31.44
N PHE A 805 16.90 3.31 -31.97
CA PHE A 805 17.08 2.66 -33.26
C PHE A 805 16.56 1.21 -33.32
N ALA A 806 16.30 0.58 -32.17
CA ALA A 806 15.66 -0.74 -32.10
C ALA A 806 14.29 -0.80 -32.83
N ASN A 807 13.64 0.35 -33.00
CA ASN A 807 12.38 0.49 -33.73
C ASN A 807 12.56 0.69 -35.24
N ALA A 808 13.78 0.95 -35.72
CA ALA A 808 14.06 1.02 -37.14
C ALA A 808 13.98 -0.37 -37.80
N ARG A 809 13.55 -0.42 -39.06
CA ARG A 809 13.50 -1.64 -39.89
C ARG A 809 14.17 -1.40 -41.24
N PRO A 810 15.51 -1.27 -41.28
CA PRO A 810 16.24 -1.11 -42.53
C PRO A 810 15.94 -2.26 -43.51
N THR A 811 15.82 -1.93 -44.79
CA THR A 811 15.62 -2.89 -45.88
C THR A 811 16.93 -3.25 -46.59
N SER A 812 17.97 -2.43 -46.40
CA SER A 812 19.31 -2.63 -46.94
C SER A 812 20.35 -2.02 -45.99
N CYS A 813 21.38 -2.78 -45.65
CA CYS A 813 22.58 -2.30 -44.95
C CYS A 813 23.80 -2.24 -45.87
N CYS A 814 23.56 -2.36 -47.19
CA CYS A 814 24.60 -2.34 -48.20
C CYS A 814 25.44 -1.06 -48.09
N LEU A 815 26.76 -1.23 -48.13
CA LEU A 815 27.75 -0.14 -48.05
C LEU A 815 27.69 0.74 -46.79
N TRP A 816 27.00 0.36 -45.70
CA TRP A 816 26.86 1.25 -44.53
C TRP A 816 28.19 1.70 -43.92
N PHE A 817 29.18 0.81 -43.83
CA PHE A 817 30.50 1.14 -43.28
C PHE A 817 31.63 0.89 -44.29
N ALA A 818 31.30 0.70 -45.56
CA ALA A 818 32.29 0.45 -46.60
C ALA A 818 33.35 1.56 -46.69
N GLY A 819 34.62 1.19 -46.56
CA GLY A 819 35.79 2.06 -46.61
C GLY A 819 35.98 2.94 -45.36
N CYS A 820 35.35 2.59 -44.23
CA CYS A 820 35.60 3.23 -42.94
C CYS A 820 36.91 2.72 -42.31
N PHE A 821 38.04 3.05 -42.94
CA PHE A 821 39.37 2.50 -42.59
C PHE A 821 39.80 2.71 -41.13
N TYR A 822 39.23 3.72 -40.46
CA TYR A 822 39.56 4.11 -39.09
C TYR A 822 38.49 3.71 -38.06
N LEU A 823 37.46 2.94 -38.45
CA LEU A 823 36.42 2.47 -37.54
C LEU A 823 36.99 1.42 -36.59
N THR A 824 37.04 1.74 -35.29
CA THR A 824 37.54 0.85 -34.24
C THR A 824 36.46 0.39 -33.26
N GLU A 825 35.34 1.12 -33.16
CA GLU A 825 34.33 0.91 -32.13
C GLU A 825 32.91 1.00 -32.71
N ILE A 826 32.06 0.04 -32.35
CA ILE A 826 30.63 0.05 -32.65
C ILE A 826 29.88 -0.21 -31.34
N GLU A 827 29.02 0.73 -30.95
CA GLU A 827 28.22 0.68 -29.73
C GLU A 827 26.74 0.48 -30.07
N GLY A 828 26.04 -0.35 -29.29
CA GLY A 828 24.60 -0.55 -29.40
C GLY A 828 24.15 -1.36 -30.62
N ILE A 829 25.04 -2.14 -31.26
CA ILE A 829 24.72 -2.89 -32.49
C ILE A 829 23.53 -3.86 -32.32
N GLU A 830 23.19 -4.26 -31.10
CA GLU A 830 21.97 -5.00 -30.75
C GLU A 830 20.67 -4.24 -31.09
N ASN A 831 20.72 -2.91 -31.20
CA ASN A 831 19.60 -2.07 -31.63
C ASN A 831 19.42 -2.07 -33.16
N LEU A 832 20.34 -2.66 -33.94
CA LEU A 832 20.18 -2.82 -35.38
C LEU A 832 19.30 -4.03 -35.70
N ASN A 833 18.00 -3.80 -35.92
CA ASN A 833 17.09 -4.86 -36.36
C ASN A 833 17.22 -5.13 -37.87
N THR A 834 17.78 -6.28 -38.24
CA THR A 834 18.00 -6.66 -39.65
C THR A 834 16.90 -7.55 -40.25
N GLU A 835 15.74 -7.74 -39.60
CA GLU A 835 14.72 -8.72 -40.03
C GLU A 835 14.11 -8.46 -41.43
N LYS A 836 14.22 -7.22 -41.93
CA LYS A 836 13.74 -6.80 -43.26
C LYS A 836 14.88 -6.60 -44.26
N VAL A 837 16.13 -6.77 -43.85
CA VAL A 837 17.30 -6.51 -44.70
C VAL A 837 17.42 -7.61 -45.77
N THR A 838 17.52 -7.20 -47.03
CA THR A 838 17.67 -8.11 -48.18
C THR A 838 19.06 -8.05 -48.81
N ASN A 839 19.83 -7.00 -48.52
CA ASN A 839 21.18 -6.76 -49.03
C ASN A 839 22.10 -6.27 -47.91
N MET A 840 23.15 -7.06 -47.64
CA MET A 840 24.22 -6.74 -46.67
C MET A 840 25.59 -6.62 -47.37
N GLY A 841 25.60 -6.49 -48.70
CA GLY A 841 26.81 -6.42 -49.50
C GLY A 841 27.73 -5.29 -49.04
N SER A 842 29.01 -5.59 -48.89
CA SER A 842 30.06 -4.65 -48.51
C SER A 842 29.79 -3.88 -47.20
N MET A 843 28.90 -4.35 -46.32
CA MET A 843 28.48 -3.59 -45.13
C MET A 843 29.67 -3.14 -44.27
N PHE A 844 30.67 -4.00 -44.07
CA PHE A 844 31.90 -3.71 -43.32
C PHE A 844 33.16 -3.77 -44.20
N SER A 845 33.02 -3.73 -45.53
CA SER A 845 34.16 -3.81 -46.45
C SER A 845 35.16 -2.69 -46.17
N GLY A 846 36.44 -3.01 -45.98
CA GLY A 846 37.49 -2.04 -45.71
C GLY A 846 37.49 -1.43 -44.31
N CYS A 847 36.89 -2.07 -43.32
CA CYS A 847 37.01 -1.69 -41.91
C CYS A 847 38.31 -2.21 -41.29
N PHE A 848 39.46 -1.71 -41.77
CA PHE A 848 40.79 -2.27 -41.47
C PHE A 848 41.11 -2.33 -39.98
N ALA A 849 40.69 -1.30 -39.23
CA ALA A 849 41.02 -1.13 -37.83
C ALA A 849 40.06 -1.85 -36.84
N LEU A 850 39.04 -2.55 -37.36
CA LEU A 850 38.03 -3.18 -36.52
C LEU A 850 38.54 -4.51 -35.95
N THR A 851 38.80 -4.55 -34.64
CA THR A 851 39.35 -5.74 -33.95
C THR A 851 38.28 -6.74 -33.50
N SER A 852 37.04 -6.26 -33.30
CA SER A 852 35.91 -7.06 -32.82
C SER A 852 34.61 -6.57 -33.45
N LEU A 853 33.72 -7.50 -33.75
CA LEU A 853 32.40 -7.21 -34.29
C LEU A 853 31.40 -8.26 -33.80
N ASP A 854 30.36 -7.80 -33.10
CA ASP A 854 29.25 -8.65 -32.69
C ASP A 854 28.13 -8.62 -33.74
N VAL A 855 27.92 -9.75 -34.43
CA VAL A 855 26.83 -9.94 -35.40
C VAL A 855 25.79 -10.94 -34.91
N SER A 856 25.79 -11.29 -33.62
CA SER A 856 24.92 -12.33 -33.06
C SER A 856 23.42 -12.00 -33.14
N ASN A 857 23.06 -10.71 -33.17
CA ASN A 857 21.68 -10.25 -33.30
C ASN A 857 21.20 -10.11 -34.76
N PHE A 858 22.04 -10.41 -35.75
CA PHE A 858 21.65 -10.26 -37.16
C PHE A 858 20.72 -11.40 -37.59
N ASN A 859 19.49 -11.03 -37.95
CA ASN A 859 18.61 -11.90 -38.72
C ASN A 859 18.94 -11.75 -40.21
N THR A 860 19.48 -12.81 -40.82
CA THR A 860 19.89 -12.83 -42.24
C THR A 860 18.96 -13.66 -43.12
N GLU A 861 17.82 -14.14 -42.61
CA GLU A 861 16.92 -15.06 -43.32
C GLU A 861 16.46 -14.54 -44.69
N LYS A 862 16.25 -13.22 -44.81
CA LYS A 862 15.81 -12.56 -46.06
C LYS A 862 16.95 -12.03 -46.93
N VAL A 863 18.20 -12.18 -46.49
CA VAL A 863 19.35 -11.65 -47.21
C VAL A 863 19.59 -12.49 -48.47
N THR A 864 19.73 -11.81 -49.60
CA THR A 864 20.01 -12.42 -50.91
C THR A 864 21.38 -12.05 -51.47
N TYR A 865 21.98 -10.96 -50.97
CA TYR A 865 23.32 -10.47 -51.36
C TYR A 865 24.17 -10.23 -50.12
N MET A 866 25.34 -10.88 -50.07
CA MET A 866 26.29 -10.83 -48.95
C MET A 866 27.75 -10.69 -49.42
N SER A 867 27.95 -10.32 -50.69
CA SER A 867 29.26 -10.13 -51.31
C SER A 867 30.09 -9.08 -50.55
N SER A 868 31.39 -9.34 -50.39
CA SER A 868 32.35 -8.46 -49.71
C SER A 868 31.95 -8.00 -48.30
N MET A 869 31.01 -8.67 -47.61
CA MET A 869 30.42 -8.16 -46.36
C MET A 869 31.49 -7.80 -45.32
N PHE A 870 32.56 -8.60 -45.22
CA PHE A 870 33.70 -8.40 -44.32
C PHE A 870 35.04 -8.26 -45.08
N GLU A 871 35.01 -7.97 -46.38
CA GLU A 871 36.23 -7.83 -47.17
C GLU A 871 37.19 -6.83 -46.52
N ASP A 872 38.46 -7.21 -46.39
CA ASP A 872 39.55 -6.38 -45.88
C ASP A 872 39.39 -5.95 -44.40
N CYS A 873 38.63 -6.68 -43.59
CA CYS A 873 38.61 -6.54 -42.13
C CYS A 873 39.88 -7.16 -41.49
N GLN A 874 41.06 -6.62 -41.81
CA GLN A 874 42.37 -7.23 -41.52
C GLN A 874 42.63 -7.50 -40.03
N GLU A 875 42.14 -6.64 -39.14
CA GLU A 875 42.38 -6.74 -37.70
C GLU A 875 41.39 -7.64 -36.95
N LEU A 876 40.33 -8.11 -37.61
CA LEU A 876 39.30 -8.95 -37.00
C LEU A 876 39.85 -10.36 -36.73
N SER A 877 40.00 -10.72 -35.46
CA SER A 877 40.58 -12.02 -35.06
C SER A 877 39.55 -13.14 -34.87
N SER A 878 38.28 -12.78 -34.67
CA SER A 878 37.18 -13.73 -34.47
C SER A 878 35.86 -13.13 -34.95
N LEU A 879 34.97 -13.97 -35.46
CA LEU A 879 33.63 -13.58 -35.88
C LEU A 879 32.66 -14.74 -35.62
N ASP A 880 31.61 -14.50 -34.83
CA ASP A 880 30.56 -15.50 -34.58
C ASP A 880 29.45 -15.38 -35.62
N LEU A 881 29.39 -16.36 -36.53
CA LEU A 881 28.39 -16.43 -37.61
C LEU A 881 27.30 -17.45 -37.33
N SER A 882 27.19 -17.97 -36.10
CA SER A 882 26.30 -19.07 -35.76
C SER A 882 24.81 -18.77 -35.99
N LYS A 883 24.41 -17.50 -36.02
CA LYS A 883 23.01 -17.06 -36.26
C LYS A 883 22.68 -16.77 -37.73
N PHE A 884 23.66 -16.83 -38.63
CA PHE A 884 23.43 -16.53 -40.03
C PHE A 884 22.65 -17.67 -40.69
N ASN A 885 21.50 -17.31 -41.26
CA ASN A 885 20.77 -18.14 -42.22
C ASN A 885 21.08 -17.66 -43.63
N THR A 886 21.80 -18.48 -44.40
CA THR A 886 22.25 -18.13 -45.76
C THR A 886 21.45 -18.80 -46.88
N ALA A 887 20.36 -19.51 -46.55
CA ALA A 887 19.63 -20.33 -47.52
C ALA A 887 19.08 -19.53 -48.73
N ASN A 888 18.87 -18.22 -48.59
CA ASN A 888 18.39 -17.33 -49.64
C ASN A 888 19.50 -16.54 -50.36
N VAL A 889 20.75 -16.64 -49.89
CA VAL A 889 21.89 -15.91 -50.46
C VAL A 889 22.25 -16.46 -51.83
N LYS A 890 22.49 -15.55 -52.80
CA LYS A 890 22.83 -15.88 -54.18
C LYS A 890 24.27 -15.54 -54.55
N ASN A 891 24.93 -14.65 -53.80
CA ASN A 891 26.30 -14.20 -54.05
C ASN A 891 27.04 -14.03 -52.71
N MET A 892 28.21 -14.68 -52.60
CA MET A 892 29.17 -14.62 -51.48
C MET A 892 30.60 -14.29 -51.96
N GLU A 893 30.74 -13.70 -53.14
CA GLU A 893 32.02 -13.20 -53.68
C GLU A 893 32.73 -12.34 -52.63
N ASP A 894 34.04 -12.55 -52.45
CA ASP A 894 34.91 -11.75 -51.58
C ASP A 894 34.47 -11.63 -50.10
N MET A 895 33.52 -12.43 -49.62
CA MET A 895 32.85 -12.22 -48.32
C MET A 895 33.82 -12.05 -47.13
N PHE A 896 34.92 -12.82 -47.10
CA PHE A 896 35.96 -12.77 -46.06
C PHE A 896 37.36 -12.43 -46.62
N LYS A 897 37.45 -11.99 -47.87
CA LYS A 897 38.74 -11.72 -48.52
C LYS A 897 39.58 -10.75 -47.70
N GLU A 898 40.87 -11.01 -47.59
CA GLU A 898 41.86 -10.22 -46.82
C GLU A 898 41.56 -10.10 -45.31
N CYS A 899 40.75 -10.99 -44.72
CA CYS A 899 40.59 -11.09 -43.27
C CYS A 899 41.80 -11.77 -42.59
N ARG A 900 42.94 -11.08 -42.60
CA ARG A 900 44.28 -11.63 -42.28
C ARG A 900 44.51 -12.11 -40.85
N LYS A 901 43.63 -11.83 -39.89
CA LYS A 901 43.75 -12.30 -38.49
C LYS A 901 42.74 -13.37 -38.09
N LEU A 902 41.79 -13.72 -38.95
CA LEU A 902 40.87 -14.82 -38.68
C LEU A 902 41.65 -16.13 -38.70
N SER A 903 41.70 -16.83 -37.58
CA SER A 903 42.32 -18.16 -37.48
C SER A 903 41.33 -19.31 -37.64
N LEU A 904 40.04 -19.04 -37.41
CA LEU A 904 38.96 -20.02 -37.45
C LEU A 904 37.66 -19.35 -37.91
N LEU A 905 36.96 -20.01 -38.83
CA LEU A 905 35.59 -19.65 -39.23
C LEU A 905 34.67 -20.85 -39.04
N ASP A 906 33.49 -20.63 -38.45
CA ASP A 906 32.45 -21.64 -38.37
C ASP A 906 31.28 -21.29 -39.29
N LEU A 907 31.21 -22.04 -40.39
CA LEU A 907 30.19 -21.94 -41.42
C LEU A 907 29.27 -23.17 -41.42
N SER A 908 29.25 -23.98 -40.34
CA SER A 908 28.44 -25.19 -40.29
C SER A 908 26.93 -24.93 -40.42
N ASN A 909 26.47 -23.71 -40.10
CA ASN A 909 25.07 -23.29 -40.28
C ASN A 909 24.77 -22.73 -41.68
N PHE A 910 25.77 -22.54 -42.53
CA PHE A 910 25.56 -21.99 -43.87
C PHE A 910 24.88 -23.04 -44.76
N ASN A 911 23.77 -22.63 -45.37
CA ASN A 911 23.19 -23.32 -46.51
C ASN A 911 23.52 -22.51 -47.76
N THR A 912 24.32 -23.08 -48.67
CA THR A 912 24.80 -22.39 -49.87
C THR A 912 24.20 -22.95 -51.17
N GLU A 913 23.12 -23.73 -51.10
CA GLU A 913 22.46 -24.38 -52.25
C GLU A 913 22.12 -23.41 -53.40
N ARG A 914 21.82 -22.15 -53.06
CA ARG A 914 21.41 -21.10 -54.01
C ARG A 914 22.53 -20.15 -54.43
N VAL A 915 23.74 -20.32 -53.89
CA VAL A 915 24.86 -19.42 -54.16
C VAL A 915 25.46 -19.73 -55.53
N LYS A 916 25.56 -18.70 -56.38
CA LYS A 916 26.06 -18.79 -57.76
C LYS A 916 27.50 -18.31 -57.91
N ASP A 917 27.96 -17.47 -56.99
CA ASP A 917 29.29 -16.88 -56.99
C ASP A 917 29.91 -16.94 -55.59
N MET A 918 31.09 -17.53 -55.52
CA MET A 918 31.94 -17.62 -54.32
C MET A 918 33.41 -17.30 -54.65
N SER A 919 33.64 -16.54 -55.73
CA SER A 919 34.98 -16.17 -56.16
C SER A 919 35.72 -15.47 -55.04
N SER A 920 36.98 -15.86 -54.80
CA SER A 920 37.88 -15.23 -53.82
C SER A 920 37.33 -15.11 -52.38
N MET A 921 36.32 -15.90 -52.00
CA MET A 921 35.61 -15.78 -50.71
C MET A 921 36.53 -15.74 -49.48
N PHE A 922 37.64 -16.50 -49.47
CA PHE A 922 38.62 -16.51 -48.39
C PHE A 922 40.02 -16.03 -48.83
N SER A 923 40.15 -15.47 -50.03
CA SER A 923 41.44 -15.07 -50.60
C SER A 923 42.19 -14.12 -49.65
N GLY A 924 43.47 -14.37 -49.39
CA GLY A 924 44.30 -13.54 -48.49
C GLY A 924 44.08 -13.78 -46.98
N CYS A 925 43.24 -14.74 -46.57
CA CYS A 925 43.06 -15.15 -45.17
C CYS A 925 44.25 -15.98 -44.64
N SER A 926 45.44 -15.39 -44.64
CA SER A 926 46.72 -16.08 -44.42
C SER A 926 46.86 -16.78 -43.06
N THR A 927 46.12 -16.38 -42.01
CA THR A 927 46.15 -17.04 -40.69
C THR A 927 45.09 -18.13 -40.50
N LEU A 928 44.17 -18.29 -41.45
CA LEU A 928 43.02 -19.17 -41.31
C LEU A 928 43.47 -20.63 -41.30
N GLN A 929 43.21 -21.33 -40.19
CA GLN A 929 43.64 -22.71 -39.97
C GLN A 929 42.49 -23.70 -40.14
N THR A 930 41.29 -23.31 -39.71
CA THR A 930 40.11 -24.18 -39.69
C THR A 930 38.90 -23.46 -40.25
N ILE A 931 38.20 -24.10 -41.19
CA ILE A 931 36.88 -23.69 -41.64
C ILE A 931 35.92 -24.84 -41.35
N PHE A 932 35.01 -24.64 -40.40
CA PHE A 932 33.95 -25.62 -40.15
C PHE A 932 32.83 -25.48 -41.17
N ALA A 933 32.37 -26.60 -41.73
CA ALA A 933 31.23 -26.65 -42.64
C ALA A 933 30.37 -27.88 -42.36
N SER A 934 29.15 -27.89 -42.90
CA SER A 934 28.24 -29.04 -42.85
C SER A 934 27.88 -29.50 -44.26
N ASP A 935 27.04 -30.54 -44.34
CA ASP A 935 26.54 -31.08 -45.61
C ASP A 935 25.62 -30.09 -46.35
N LYS A 936 25.30 -28.94 -45.74
CA LYS A 936 24.54 -27.85 -46.36
C LYS A 936 25.42 -26.82 -47.08
N PHE A 937 26.74 -26.95 -47.01
CA PHE A 937 27.66 -26.13 -47.80
C PHE A 937 27.86 -26.77 -49.18
N PHE A 938 26.99 -26.40 -50.13
CA PHE A 938 27.01 -26.83 -51.52
C PHE A 938 27.91 -25.95 -52.39
N THR A 939 28.64 -26.57 -53.31
CA THR A 939 29.39 -25.88 -54.37
C THR A 939 28.99 -26.27 -55.79
N ASP A 940 28.08 -27.23 -55.96
CA ASP A 940 27.67 -27.77 -57.26
C ASP A 940 26.97 -26.74 -58.17
N GLN A 941 26.35 -25.70 -57.58
CA GLN A 941 25.61 -24.64 -58.30
C GLN A 941 26.45 -23.36 -58.51
N VAL A 942 27.74 -23.39 -58.13
CA VAL A 942 28.64 -22.24 -58.23
C VAL A 942 29.20 -22.15 -59.65
N PHE A 943 28.87 -21.07 -60.35
CA PHE A 943 29.37 -20.78 -61.71
C PHE A 943 30.74 -20.07 -61.68
N TYR A 944 30.98 -19.25 -60.66
CA TYR A 944 32.20 -18.47 -60.47
C TYR A 944 32.76 -18.76 -59.06
N GLY A 945 33.89 -19.46 -59.00
CA GLY A 945 34.52 -19.91 -57.75
C GLY A 945 36.04 -19.89 -57.78
N VAL A 946 36.62 -19.09 -58.68
CA VAL A 946 38.07 -19.02 -58.91
C VAL A 946 38.77 -18.33 -57.73
N GLY A 947 39.92 -18.85 -57.33
CA GLY A 947 40.80 -18.24 -56.31
C GLY A 947 40.20 -18.16 -54.91
N MET A 948 39.19 -18.98 -54.60
CA MET A 948 38.51 -19.02 -53.30
C MET A 948 39.48 -19.09 -52.11
N PHE A 949 40.57 -19.86 -52.25
CA PHE A 949 41.57 -20.11 -51.20
C PHE A 949 42.96 -19.54 -51.52
N PHE A 950 43.04 -18.59 -52.46
CA PHE A 950 44.31 -17.99 -52.83
C PHE A 950 44.99 -17.36 -51.59
N ASP A 951 46.26 -17.69 -51.36
CA ASP A 951 47.06 -17.25 -50.20
C ASP A 951 46.56 -17.69 -48.80
N CYS A 952 45.73 -18.75 -48.70
CA CYS A 952 45.29 -19.35 -47.43
C CYS A 952 46.26 -20.41 -46.87
N LYS A 953 47.54 -20.05 -46.70
CA LYS A 953 48.66 -20.98 -46.47
C LYS A 953 48.57 -21.86 -45.22
N ASN A 954 47.77 -21.48 -44.22
CA ASN A 954 47.69 -22.18 -42.92
C ASN A 954 46.51 -23.16 -42.81
N LEU A 955 45.69 -23.30 -43.86
CA LEU A 955 44.59 -24.26 -43.86
C LEU A 955 45.13 -25.70 -43.80
N LYS A 956 44.48 -26.56 -43.02
CA LYS A 956 44.88 -27.97 -42.89
C LYS A 956 44.83 -28.66 -44.27
N GLY A 957 45.96 -29.22 -44.70
CA GLY A 957 46.09 -29.90 -45.99
C GLY A 957 46.34 -28.97 -47.18
N PHE A 958 46.55 -27.67 -46.95
CA PHE A 958 46.91 -26.71 -48.00
C PHE A 958 48.21 -27.14 -48.70
N ILE A 959 48.20 -27.09 -50.04
CA ILE A 959 49.37 -27.38 -50.86
C ILE A 959 49.73 -26.08 -51.57
N ASP A 960 50.90 -25.54 -51.24
CA ASP A 960 51.38 -24.29 -51.82
C ASP A 960 51.61 -24.44 -53.33
N TYR A 961 51.30 -23.36 -54.05
CA TYR A 961 51.44 -23.23 -55.49
C TYR A 961 52.92 -23.35 -55.89
N ILE A 962 53.35 -24.54 -56.31
CA ILE A 962 54.68 -24.76 -56.88
C ILE A 962 54.54 -25.60 -58.15
N SER A 963 54.49 -24.92 -59.30
CA SER A 963 54.57 -25.41 -60.69
C SER A 963 53.27 -25.60 -61.50
N ASN A 964 53.41 -25.30 -62.79
CA ASN A 964 52.38 -25.04 -63.83
C ASN A 964 51.43 -26.21 -64.19
N THR A 965 51.33 -27.26 -63.37
CA THR A 965 50.54 -28.48 -63.67
C THR A 965 49.28 -28.67 -62.81
N ASP A 966 49.05 -27.86 -61.77
CA ASP A 966 47.91 -28.00 -60.83
C ASP A 966 47.14 -26.67 -60.64
N LYS A 967 46.57 -26.10 -61.72
CA LYS A 967 45.98 -24.73 -61.74
C LYS A 967 44.66 -24.54 -60.97
N ASP A 968 44.07 -25.60 -60.44
CA ASP A 968 42.69 -25.57 -59.89
C ASP A 968 42.63 -25.88 -58.38
N LYS A 969 43.77 -25.93 -57.67
CA LYS A 969 43.80 -26.35 -56.25
C LYS A 969 43.40 -25.28 -55.22
N ASP A 970 43.04 -24.09 -55.68
CA ASP A 970 42.58 -22.96 -54.86
C ASP A 970 41.13 -22.53 -55.17
N ASP A 971 40.41 -23.31 -55.99
CA ASP A 971 39.03 -23.04 -56.39
C ASP A 971 37.98 -23.66 -55.44
N ASN A 972 36.70 -23.41 -55.74
CA ASN A 972 35.57 -23.90 -54.96
C ASN A 972 35.43 -25.43 -54.90
N LYS A 973 36.11 -26.22 -55.74
CA LYS A 973 36.08 -27.70 -55.66
C LYS A 973 36.70 -28.20 -54.36
N TYR A 974 37.63 -27.45 -53.77
CA TYR A 974 38.30 -27.78 -52.51
C TYR A 974 37.57 -27.25 -51.27
N ALA A 975 36.39 -26.64 -51.43
CA ALA A 975 35.52 -26.23 -50.32
C ALA A 975 34.66 -27.40 -49.81
N ASN A 976 35.31 -28.49 -49.42
CA ASN A 976 34.67 -29.67 -48.86
C ASN A 976 35.58 -30.32 -47.80
N TYR A 977 35.02 -31.13 -46.90
CA TYR A 977 35.77 -31.74 -45.80
C TYR A 977 36.26 -33.17 -46.08
N LYS A 978 35.94 -33.73 -47.25
CA LYS A 978 36.31 -35.09 -47.65
C LYS A 978 37.71 -35.13 -48.25
N THR A 979 37.98 -34.23 -49.20
CA THR A 979 39.24 -34.11 -49.94
C THR A 979 39.80 -32.69 -49.97
N GLY A 980 39.01 -31.71 -49.51
CA GLY A 980 39.35 -30.29 -49.52
C GLY A 980 39.83 -29.74 -48.18
N TYR A 981 39.70 -28.42 -48.02
CA TYR A 981 40.24 -27.65 -46.89
C TYR A 981 39.26 -27.41 -45.74
N PHE A 982 38.00 -27.84 -45.89
CA PHE A 982 37.02 -27.69 -44.82
C PHE A 982 37.14 -28.81 -43.80
N THR A 983 36.55 -28.57 -42.63
CA THR A 983 36.48 -29.52 -41.54
C THR A 983 35.02 -29.73 -41.18
N LYS A 984 34.54 -30.97 -41.08
CA LYS A 984 33.19 -31.23 -40.59
C LYS A 984 33.18 -31.05 -39.08
N LEU A 985 32.27 -30.23 -38.58
CA LEU A 985 32.05 -30.10 -37.14
C LEU A 985 31.31 -31.34 -36.64
N VAL A 986 32.03 -32.23 -35.94
CA VAL A 986 31.49 -33.53 -35.48
C VAL A 986 31.15 -33.57 -34.00
N GLY A 987 31.54 -32.54 -33.24
CA GLY A 987 31.18 -32.41 -31.84
C GLY A 987 31.88 -31.24 -31.15
N LYS A 988 31.78 -31.21 -29.82
CA LYS A 988 32.49 -30.27 -28.94
C LYS A 988 32.89 -30.92 -27.62
N ASN A 989 33.99 -30.44 -27.03
CA ASN A 989 34.43 -30.72 -25.66
C ASN A 989 34.49 -29.38 -24.90
N GLY A 990 33.49 -29.12 -24.06
CA GLY A 990 33.16 -27.80 -23.56
C GLY A 990 32.79 -26.87 -24.72
N GLU A 991 33.45 -25.72 -24.78
CA GLU A 991 33.34 -24.76 -25.90
C GLU A 991 34.31 -25.07 -27.05
N LYS A 992 35.23 -26.03 -26.87
CA LYS A 992 36.19 -26.40 -27.91
C LYS A 992 35.52 -27.25 -28.98
N LYS A 993 35.37 -26.70 -30.17
CA LYS A 993 34.84 -27.39 -31.37
C LYS A 993 35.77 -28.53 -31.80
N ILE A 994 35.19 -29.66 -32.17
CA ILE A 994 35.89 -30.85 -32.64
C ILE A 994 35.58 -31.06 -34.11
N GLY A 995 36.65 -31.08 -34.89
CA GLY A 995 36.60 -31.24 -36.32
C GLY A 995 37.10 -32.60 -36.79
N ALA A 996 36.48 -33.12 -37.83
CA ALA A 996 36.93 -34.32 -38.54
C ALA A 996 36.95 -34.09 -40.06
N THR A 997 37.82 -34.83 -40.75
CA THR A 997 38.04 -34.73 -42.20
C THR A 997 38.12 -36.14 -42.82
N GLY A 998 37.93 -36.24 -44.12
CA GLY A 998 38.04 -37.50 -44.88
C GLY A 998 36.70 -38.17 -45.18
N GLU A 999 36.70 -39.12 -46.13
CA GLU A 999 35.52 -39.95 -46.47
C GLU A 999 35.03 -40.76 -45.26
N THR A 1000 35.96 -41.28 -44.45
CA THR A 1000 35.68 -41.73 -43.09
C THR A 1000 36.12 -40.64 -42.14
N LEU A 1001 35.15 -39.93 -41.55
CA LEU A 1001 35.42 -38.76 -40.71
C LEU A 1001 36.36 -39.13 -39.56
N ALA A 1002 37.56 -38.56 -39.57
CA ALA A 1002 38.54 -38.75 -38.53
C ALA A 1002 39.13 -37.43 -38.03
N THR A 1003 39.29 -37.31 -36.70
CA THR A 1003 40.09 -36.26 -36.07
C THR A 1003 41.49 -36.79 -35.74
N GLU A 1004 42.50 -35.91 -35.72
CA GLU A 1004 43.88 -36.32 -35.40
C GLU A 1004 44.01 -36.66 -33.91
N ASN A 1005 43.58 -35.76 -33.03
CA ASN A 1005 43.71 -35.91 -31.58
C ASN A 1005 42.42 -35.45 -30.88
N LEU A 1006 41.77 -36.37 -30.16
CA LEU A 1006 40.65 -36.10 -29.27
C LEU A 1006 41.14 -36.15 -27.82
N VAL A 1007 41.23 -34.99 -27.17
CA VAL A 1007 41.57 -34.91 -25.74
C VAL A 1007 40.31 -34.48 -24.98
N LEU A 1008 39.85 -35.35 -24.06
CA LEU A 1008 38.66 -35.12 -23.25
C LEU A 1008 39.06 -34.66 -21.85
N ASP A 1009 38.43 -33.58 -21.40
CA ASP A 1009 38.67 -33.01 -20.08
C ASP A 1009 37.58 -33.44 -19.09
N ASP A 1010 37.99 -33.92 -17.92
CA ASP A 1010 37.10 -34.42 -16.86
C ASP A 1010 35.94 -33.49 -16.45
N GLY A 1011 36.17 -32.18 -16.58
CA GLY A 1011 35.22 -31.13 -16.16
C GLY A 1011 34.47 -30.47 -17.31
N LYS A 1012 34.62 -30.93 -18.56
CA LYS A 1012 34.01 -30.30 -19.75
C LYS A 1012 32.99 -31.25 -20.40
N ASP A 1013 31.86 -30.68 -20.80
CA ASP A 1013 30.79 -31.42 -21.45
C ASP A 1013 31.24 -31.90 -22.82
N PHE A 1014 31.09 -33.18 -23.12
CA PHE A 1014 31.31 -33.69 -24.46
C PHE A 1014 29.97 -33.91 -25.15
N VAL A 1015 29.85 -33.37 -26.36
CA VAL A 1015 28.68 -33.59 -27.23
C VAL A 1015 29.19 -33.93 -28.61
N ALA A 1016 28.99 -35.17 -29.04
CA ALA A 1016 29.16 -35.56 -30.44
C ALA A 1016 27.84 -35.32 -31.19
N TYR A 1017 27.94 -34.80 -32.41
CA TYR A 1017 26.79 -34.56 -33.28
C TYR A 1017 26.50 -35.77 -34.16
N GLU A 1018 27.55 -36.48 -34.56
CA GLU A 1018 27.51 -37.73 -35.32
C GLU A 1018 28.69 -38.64 -34.89
N PRO A 1019 28.62 -39.97 -35.14
CA PRO A 1019 29.76 -40.85 -34.92
C PRO A 1019 30.96 -40.50 -35.82
N PHE A 1020 32.18 -40.53 -35.27
CA PHE A 1020 33.41 -40.25 -36.01
C PHE A 1020 34.58 -41.06 -35.44
N ALA A 1021 35.74 -41.04 -36.09
CA ALA A 1021 36.96 -41.68 -35.60
C ALA A 1021 37.96 -40.65 -35.03
N ALA A 1022 38.80 -41.06 -34.09
CA ALA A 1022 39.96 -40.31 -33.61
C ALA A 1022 41.21 -41.15 -33.78
N LYS A 1023 42.25 -40.62 -34.44
CA LYS A 1023 43.53 -41.34 -34.57
C LYS A 1023 44.20 -41.53 -33.22
N ASN A 1024 44.15 -40.52 -32.36
CA ASN A 1024 44.45 -40.65 -30.94
C ASN A 1024 43.28 -40.08 -30.12
N ALA A 1025 42.79 -40.82 -29.13
CA ALA A 1025 41.84 -40.32 -28.14
C ALA A 1025 42.39 -40.53 -26.74
N SER A 1026 42.23 -39.52 -25.86
CA SER A 1026 42.75 -39.58 -24.49
C SER A 1026 41.81 -38.91 -23.51
N TYR A 1027 41.84 -39.40 -22.28
CA TYR A 1027 41.09 -38.89 -21.14
C TYR A 1027 41.92 -39.05 -19.87
N SER A 1028 41.94 -38.02 -19.03
CA SER A 1028 42.60 -38.09 -17.73
C SER A 1028 41.74 -37.49 -16.63
N ARG A 1029 41.83 -38.07 -15.42
CA ARG A 1029 41.09 -37.66 -14.24
C ARG A 1029 41.96 -37.78 -12.98
N GLU A 1030 42.05 -36.69 -12.24
CA GLU A 1030 42.59 -36.65 -10.89
C GLU A 1030 41.57 -37.20 -9.87
N ILE A 1031 42.00 -38.16 -9.05
CA ILE A 1031 41.19 -38.82 -8.03
C ILE A 1031 41.43 -38.16 -6.66
N PRO A 1032 40.38 -37.67 -5.97
CA PRO A 1032 40.55 -37.03 -4.67
C PRO A 1032 41.21 -37.94 -3.63
N LYS A 1033 42.20 -37.40 -2.90
CA LYS A 1033 42.93 -38.11 -1.83
C LYS A 1033 41.97 -38.79 -0.84
N GLY A 1034 42.15 -40.10 -0.66
CA GLY A 1034 41.31 -40.94 0.22
C GLY A 1034 40.07 -41.54 -0.46
N SER A 1035 39.92 -41.42 -1.77
CA SER A 1035 38.92 -42.15 -2.56
C SER A 1035 39.61 -43.22 -3.39
N THR A 1036 39.08 -44.44 -3.41
CA THR A 1036 39.64 -45.53 -4.23
C THR A 1036 38.72 -45.98 -5.36
N TRP A 1037 37.45 -45.55 -5.34
CA TRP A 1037 36.45 -45.91 -6.33
C TRP A 1037 35.94 -44.69 -7.11
N GLY A 1038 35.54 -44.94 -8.36
CA GLY A 1038 34.89 -43.94 -9.20
C GLY A 1038 34.01 -44.57 -10.29
N THR A 1039 33.32 -43.71 -11.04
CA THR A 1039 32.48 -44.10 -12.18
C THR A 1039 32.98 -43.47 -13.47
N LEU A 1040 32.84 -44.16 -14.58
CA LEU A 1040 33.34 -43.72 -15.88
C LEU A 1040 32.38 -44.11 -17.01
N CYS A 1041 32.20 -43.21 -17.97
CA CYS A 1041 31.54 -43.51 -19.24
C CYS A 1041 32.23 -42.67 -20.33
N LEU A 1042 33.06 -43.31 -21.15
CA LEU A 1042 33.82 -42.64 -22.22
C LEU A 1042 33.21 -42.88 -23.59
N PRO A 1043 33.30 -41.92 -24.52
CA PRO A 1043 32.73 -42.05 -25.86
C PRO A 1043 33.60 -42.93 -26.79
N PHE A 1044 34.71 -43.48 -26.30
CA PHE A 1044 35.53 -44.46 -26.99
C PHE A 1044 35.75 -45.70 -26.13
N ALA A 1045 36.11 -46.81 -26.77
CA ALA A 1045 36.31 -48.09 -26.10
C ALA A 1045 37.56 -48.08 -25.20
N ILE A 1046 37.50 -48.78 -24.07
CA ILE A 1046 38.61 -48.90 -23.11
C ILE A 1046 39.16 -50.32 -23.24
N ASP A 1047 40.47 -50.47 -23.39
CA ASP A 1047 41.13 -51.78 -23.40
C ASP A 1047 41.75 -52.04 -22.03
N GLN A 1048 41.05 -52.80 -21.19
CA GLN A 1048 41.50 -53.07 -19.82
C GLN A 1048 42.86 -53.79 -19.75
N SER A 1049 43.29 -54.48 -20.80
CA SER A 1049 44.61 -55.12 -20.83
C SER A 1049 45.76 -54.12 -20.82
N GLN A 1050 45.49 -52.87 -21.21
CA GLN A 1050 46.47 -51.78 -21.27
C GLN A 1050 46.45 -50.90 -20.00
N GLU A 1051 45.53 -51.17 -19.07
CA GLU A 1051 45.29 -50.32 -17.90
C GLU A 1051 45.85 -51.01 -16.64
N THR A 1052 47.01 -50.53 -16.16
CA THR A 1052 47.68 -51.11 -14.96
C THR A 1052 47.38 -50.36 -13.66
N GLU A 1053 46.72 -49.20 -13.75
CA GLU A 1053 46.52 -48.26 -12.64
C GLU A 1053 45.19 -48.49 -11.91
N CYS A 1054 44.24 -49.18 -12.55
CA CYS A 1054 42.91 -49.44 -12.00
C CYS A 1054 42.32 -50.75 -12.53
N LYS A 1055 41.23 -51.20 -11.90
CA LYS A 1055 40.37 -52.28 -12.40
C LYS A 1055 38.97 -51.78 -12.68
N PHE A 1056 38.33 -52.26 -13.74
CA PHE A 1056 36.96 -51.90 -14.12
C PHE A 1056 35.95 -52.98 -13.75
N TYR A 1057 34.73 -52.56 -13.44
CA TYR A 1057 33.64 -53.40 -12.97
C TYR A 1057 32.29 -53.00 -13.60
N ARG A 1058 31.43 -53.98 -13.85
CA ARG A 1058 30.03 -53.79 -14.24
C ARG A 1058 29.10 -54.02 -13.06
N LEU A 1059 27.98 -53.31 -13.05
CA LEU A 1059 26.91 -53.52 -12.09
C LEU A 1059 26.08 -54.74 -12.50
N THR A 1060 25.91 -55.71 -11.60
CA THR A 1060 25.15 -56.95 -11.87
C THR A 1060 23.86 -57.09 -11.07
N GLY A 1061 23.68 -56.29 -10.00
CA GLY A 1061 22.44 -56.28 -9.22
C GLY A 1061 22.57 -55.56 -7.87
N ILE A 1062 21.50 -55.63 -7.08
CA ILE A 1062 21.46 -55.22 -5.68
C ILE A 1062 21.09 -56.44 -4.84
N ASP A 1063 21.84 -56.64 -3.76
CA ASP A 1063 21.50 -57.53 -2.67
C ASP A 1063 20.71 -56.73 -1.62
N ASN A 1064 19.40 -56.97 -1.61
CA ASN A 1064 18.43 -56.23 -0.82
C ASN A 1064 18.53 -56.58 0.67
N ASP A 1065 18.94 -57.80 0.97
CA ASP A 1065 19.04 -58.33 2.33
C ASP A 1065 20.26 -57.78 3.05
N ASN A 1066 21.33 -57.53 2.30
CA ASN A 1066 22.60 -57.02 2.82
C ASN A 1066 22.84 -55.52 2.52
N GLU A 1067 21.83 -54.82 1.99
CA GLU A 1067 21.89 -53.41 1.62
C GLU A 1067 23.11 -53.06 0.75
N CYS A 1068 23.44 -53.89 -0.25
CA CYS A 1068 24.64 -53.69 -1.06
C CYS A 1068 24.51 -53.95 -2.56
N ILE A 1069 25.43 -53.42 -3.35
CA ILE A 1069 25.47 -53.67 -4.81
C ILE A 1069 26.42 -54.82 -5.17
N THR A 1070 26.08 -55.60 -6.20
CA THR A 1070 26.92 -56.69 -6.69
C THR A 1070 27.64 -56.29 -7.98
N LEU A 1071 28.96 -56.51 -8.00
CA LEU A 1071 29.82 -56.14 -9.12
C LEU A 1071 30.46 -57.38 -9.75
N GLU A 1072 30.65 -57.31 -11.06
CA GLU A 1072 31.45 -58.27 -11.82
C GLU A 1072 32.66 -57.54 -12.43
N SER A 1073 33.84 -58.11 -12.27
CA SER A 1073 35.09 -57.57 -12.83
C SER A 1073 35.07 -57.72 -14.36
N CYS A 1074 35.50 -56.68 -15.08
CA CYS A 1074 35.56 -56.68 -16.54
C CYS A 1074 36.78 -57.48 -17.09
N GLU A 1075 37.24 -58.56 -16.42
CA GLU A 1075 38.55 -59.17 -16.70
C GLU A 1075 38.70 -59.66 -18.15
N GLU A 1076 39.82 -59.27 -18.76
CA GLU A 1076 40.30 -59.65 -20.12
C GLU A 1076 39.37 -59.30 -21.29
N GLY A 1077 38.90 -58.04 -21.38
CA GLY A 1077 38.14 -57.58 -22.55
C GLY A 1077 38.18 -56.08 -22.84
N LYS A 1078 37.89 -55.74 -24.10
CA LYS A 1078 37.64 -54.37 -24.55
C LYS A 1078 36.24 -53.93 -24.11
N ILE A 1079 36.16 -52.92 -23.25
CA ILE A 1079 34.91 -52.28 -22.84
C ILE A 1079 34.42 -51.41 -24.01
N PRO A 1080 33.22 -51.68 -24.58
CA PRO A 1080 32.73 -50.92 -25.73
C PRO A 1080 32.55 -49.43 -25.42
N ALA A 1081 32.72 -48.59 -26.45
CA ALA A 1081 32.49 -47.15 -26.37
C ALA A 1081 31.09 -46.83 -25.85
N GLY A 1082 30.98 -45.84 -24.96
CA GLY A 1082 29.73 -45.42 -24.33
C GLY A 1082 29.24 -46.32 -23.20
N THR A 1083 29.94 -47.39 -22.85
CA THR A 1083 29.52 -48.29 -21.75
C THR A 1083 29.83 -47.65 -20.39
N PRO A 1084 28.83 -47.41 -19.53
CA PRO A 1084 29.09 -46.95 -18.17
C PRO A 1084 29.68 -48.08 -17.32
N VAL A 1085 30.72 -47.76 -16.55
CA VAL A 1085 31.43 -48.71 -15.69
C VAL A 1085 31.82 -48.07 -14.36
N LEU A 1086 32.10 -48.91 -13.37
CA LEU A 1086 32.80 -48.52 -12.15
C LEU A 1086 34.27 -48.86 -12.29
N PHE A 1087 35.14 -48.12 -11.63
CA PHE A 1087 36.55 -48.45 -11.54
C PHE A 1087 37.06 -48.32 -10.12
N LYS A 1088 38.09 -49.10 -9.80
CA LYS A 1088 38.83 -49.05 -8.55
C LYS A 1088 40.30 -48.78 -8.85
N MET A 1089 40.85 -47.72 -8.27
CA MET A 1089 42.28 -47.42 -8.36
C MET A 1089 43.10 -48.44 -7.57
N ASN A 1090 44.28 -48.77 -8.09
CA ASN A 1090 45.28 -49.56 -7.36
C ASN A 1090 45.88 -48.73 -6.22
N LYS A 1091 46.44 -49.42 -5.22
CA LYS A 1091 47.04 -48.77 -4.04
C LYS A 1091 48.18 -47.86 -4.50
N ASP A 1092 48.15 -46.60 -4.04
CA ASP A 1092 49.12 -45.53 -4.32
C ASP A 1092 48.96 -44.73 -5.63
N GLU A 1093 47.99 -45.07 -6.49
CA GLU A 1093 47.66 -44.28 -7.70
C GLU A 1093 46.62 -43.19 -7.41
N GLN A 1094 46.80 -41.99 -7.98
CA GLN A 1094 45.87 -40.83 -7.81
C GLN A 1094 45.39 -40.21 -9.12
N THR A 1095 45.89 -40.66 -10.28
CA THR A 1095 45.46 -40.18 -11.58
C THR A 1095 45.03 -41.37 -12.43
N LEU A 1096 43.86 -41.28 -13.05
CA LEU A 1096 43.40 -42.21 -14.08
C LEU A 1096 43.77 -41.62 -15.45
N SER A 1097 44.53 -42.33 -16.28
CA SER A 1097 44.92 -41.85 -17.62
C SER A 1097 44.70 -42.91 -18.69
N ILE A 1098 43.72 -42.69 -19.56
CA ILE A 1098 43.35 -43.62 -20.63
C ILE A 1098 43.72 -43.00 -21.97
N SER A 1099 44.44 -43.73 -22.82
CA SER A 1099 44.81 -43.30 -24.17
C SER A 1099 44.68 -44.46 -25.17
N VAL A 1100 44.00 -44.21 -26.28
CA VAL A 1100 43.72 -45.20 -27.32
C VAL A 1100 44.03 -44.68 -28.71
N GLN A 1101 44.53 -45.55 -29.58
CA GLN A 1101 44.75 -45.25 -30.99
C GLN A 1101 43.61 -45.78 -31.86
N ASN A 1102 43.32 -45.07 -32.95
CA ASN A 1102 42.31 -45.43 -33.96
C ASN A 1102 40.94 -45.77 -33.33
N ALA A 1103 40.43 -44.85 -32.51
CA ALA A 1103 39.21 -45.04 -31.75
C ALA A 1103 37.97 -44.59 -32.53
N GLY A 1104 36.94 -45.43 -32.57
CA GLY A 1104 35.58 -45.01 -32.94
C GLY A 1104 34.91 -44.28 -31.78
N ILE A 1105 34.31 -43.13 -32.07
CA ILE A 1105 33.64 -42.24 -31.11
C ILE A 1105 32.13 -42.36 -31.28
N VAL A 1106 31.43 -42.74 -30.21
CA VAL A 1106 29.97 -42.84 -30.19
C VAL A 1106 29.32 -41.52 -29.83
N LYS A 1107 28.11 -41.31 -30.35
CA LYS A 1107 27.36 -40.07 -30.15
C LYS A 1107 26.78 -39.95 -28.73
N GLU A 1108 26.27 -41.07 -28.22
CA GLU A 1108 25.54 -41.14 -26.96
C GLU A 1108 26.05 -42.33 -26.12
N PRO A 1109 25.96 -42.26 -24.78
CA PRO A 1109 26.21 -43.41 -23.93
C PRO A 1109 25.31 -44.59 -24.31
N VAL A 1110 25.81 -45.81 -24.11
CA VAL A 1110 24.96 -47.00 -24.20
C VAL A 1110 23.93 -46.90 -23.08
N ALA A 1111 22.64 -47.05 -23.42
CA ALA A 1111 21.56 -47.12 -22.43
C ALA A 1111 21.96 -48.13 -21.35
N GLY A 1112 21.80 -47.74 -20.07
CA GLY A 1112 22.26 -48.54 -18.94
C GLY A 1112 21.87 -50.01 -19.09
N THR A 1113 22.77 -50.91 -18.70
CA THR A 1113 22.68 -52.37 -18.96
C THR A 1113 21.24 -52.87 -18.87
N ASN A 1114 20.58 -53.04 -20.04
CA ASN A 1114 19.24 -53.57 -20.12
C ASN A 1114 19.26 -54.97 -19.55
N VAL A 1115 18.72 -55.16 -18.35
CA VAL A 1115 18.34 -56.49 -17.93
C VAL A 1115 16.94 -56.70 -18.45
N THR A 1116 16.86 -57.61 -19.42
CA THR A 1116 15.60 -58.16 -19.90
C THR A 1116 14.74 -58.58 -18.71
N LYS A 1117 13.51 -58.05 -18.69
CA LYS A 1117 12.42 -58.32 -17.73
C LYS A 1117 12.58 -59.68 -17.02
N PRO A 1118 12.85 -59.71 -15.70
CA PRO A 1118 12.94 -60.98 -14.99
C PRO A 1118 11.53 -61.55 -14.79
N GLU A 1119 11.34 -62.84 -15.07
CA GLU A 1119 10.06 -63.55 -14.83
C GLU A 1119 9.80 -63.85 -13.34
N VAL A 1120 10.72 -63.49 -12.44
CA VAL A 1120 10.64 -63.65 -10.99
C VAL A 1120 11.41 -62.50 -10.32
N GLU A 1121 10.99 -62.03 -9.14
CA GLU A 1121 11.54 -60.89 -8.35
C GLU A 1121 13.02 -61.00 -7.91
N THR A 1122 13.92 -61.47 -8.76
CA THR A 1122 15.35 -61.61 -8.48
C THR A 1122 16.18 -61.38 -9.75
N ALA A 1123 16.28 -60.15 -10.26
CA ALA A 1123 17.45 -59.61 -10.99
C ALA A 1123 17.23 -58.18 -11.52
N SER A 1124 18.08 -57.27 -11.03
CA SER A 1124 18.39 -55.86 -11.41
C SER A 1124 17.29 -54.80 -11.29
N ASP A 1125 17.09 -54.35 -10.07
CA ASP A 1125 16.19 -53.27 -9.68
C ASP A 1125 16.76 -51.85 -9.92
N VAL A 1126 17.94 -51.74 -10.53
CA VAL A 1126 18.67 -50.49 -10.81
C VAL A 1126 19.53 -50.57 -12.07
N ASN A 1127 19.78 -49.43 -12.70
CA ASN A 1127 20.60 -49.30 -13.91
C ASN A 1127 21.81 -48.40 -13.67
N LEU A 1128 22.99 -48.81 -14.13
CA LEU A 1128 24.15 -47.93 -14.21
C LEU A 1128 24.03 -47.08 -15.47
N VAL A 1129 23.84 -45.76 -15.32
CA VAL A 1129 23.61 -44.80 -16.39
C VAL A 1129 24.84 -43.90 -16.53
N GLY A 1130 25.35 -43.72 -17.74
CA GLY A 1130 26.46 -42.82 -18.05
C GLY A 1130 25.99 -41.48 -18.61
N SER A 1131 26.76 -40.42 -18.41
CA SER A 1131 26.55 -39.14 -19.08
C SER A 1131 27.84 -38.57 -19.66
N PHE A 1132 27.75 -38.04 -20.88
CA PHE A 1132 28.82 -37.27 -21.50
C PHE A 1132 28.80 -35.78 -21.14
N THR A 1133 27.73 -35.32 -20.49
CA THR A 1133 27.55 -33.92 -20.07
C THR A 1133 27.28 -33.83 -18.58
N LYS A 1134 27.49 -32.66 -17.98
CA LYS A 1134 27.16 -32.41 -16.59
C LYS A 1134 25.65 -32.42 -16.40
N ILE A 1135 25.17 -33.18 -15.43
CA ILE A 1135 23.76 -33.19 -15.01
C ILE A 1135 23.67 -33.00 -13.49
N GLY A 1136 22.64 -32.28 -13.02
CA GLY A 1136 22.53 -31.84 -11.63
C GLY A 1136 23.38 -30.60 -11.27
N GLY A 1137 23.21 -30.06 -10.06
CA GLY A 1137 23.79 -28.79 -9.61
C GLY A 1137 22.94 -28.14 -8.53
N LYS A 1138 22.97 -26.78 -8.41
CA LYS A 1138 22.31 -25.99 -7.36
C LYS A 1138 20.84 -26.34 -7.08
N ASP A 1139 20.15 -26.91 -8.06
CA ASP A 1139 18.74 -27.32 -7.98
C ASP A 1139 18.50 -28.80 -8.37
N ASN A 1140 19.54 -29.64 -8.46
CA ASN A 1140 19.49 -31.06 -8.87
C ASN A 1140 18.80 -31.36 -10.23
N LYS A 1141 18.49 -30.35 -11.04
CA LYS A 1141 17.79 -30.53 -12.33
C LYS A 1141 18.53 -31.53 -13.23
N GLY A 1142 17.83 -32.59 -13.62
CA GLY A 1142 18.35 -33.69 -14.44
C GLY A 1142 18.81 -34.93 -13.67
N LEU A 1143 18.83 -34.89 -12.34
CA LEU A 1143 18.96 -36.07 -11.48
C LEU A 1143 17.64 -36.33 -10.74
N ASP A 1144 17.23 -37.59 -10.64
CA ASP A 1144 16.12 -37.97 -9.76
C ASP A 1144 16.58 -37.93 -8.30
N LYS A 1145 15.68 -37.54 -7.38
CA LYS A 1145 15.96 -37.51 -5.94
C LYS A 1145 16.39 -38.88 -5.39
N ASN A 1146 16.05 -39.95 -6.10
CA ASN A 1146 16.34 -41.34 -5.78
C ASN A 1146 17.61 -41.88 -6.46
N ASP A 1147 18.26 -41.09 -7.32
CA ASP A 1147 19.51 -41.49 -7.95
C ASP A 1147 20.65 -41.59 -6.92
N TYR A 1148 21.65 -42.41 -7.24
CA TYR A 1148 22.84 -42.59 -6.42
C TYR A 1148 24.12 -42.21 -7.16
N ILE A 1149 24.96 -41.43 -6.48
CA ILE A 1149 26.30 -41.05 -6.96
C ILE A 1149 27.38 -41.63 -6.07
N ILE A 1150 28.55 -41.93 -6.63
CA ILE A 1150 29.68 -42.44 -5.84
C ILE A 1150 30.50 -41.27 -5.24
N GLY A 1151 30.76 -41.34 -3.94
CA GLY A 1151 31.58 -40.36 -3.22
C GLY A 1151 32.46 -41.05 -2.18
N LYS A 1152 33.78 -40.88 -2.30
CA LYS A 1152 34.81 -41.66 -1.58
C LYS A 1152 34.70 -43.15 -1.91
N ASP A 1153 34.15 -43.96 -1.01
CA ASP A 1153 33.95 -45.40 -1.18
C ASP A 1153 32.49 -45.81 -0.89
N LYS A 1154 31.53 -44.89 -1.02
CA LYS A 1154 30.09 -45.13 -0.78
C LYS A 1154 29.23 -44.51 -1.87
N PHE A 1155 28.05 -45.09 -2.09
CA PHE A 1155 26.98 -44.44 -2.83
C PHE A 1155 26.20 -43.50 -1.92
N TRP A 1156 25.90 -42.33 -2.44
CA TRP A 1156 25.11 -41.31 -1.78
C TRP A 1156 23.86 -41.08 -2.61
N ARG A 1157 22.69 -41.20 -1.98
CA ARG A 1157 21.43 -40.84 -2.60
C ARG A 1157 21.38 -39.32 -2.79
N VAL A 1158 20.91 -38.84 -3.93
CA VAL A 1158 20.86 -37.40 -4.26
C VAL A 1158 20.07 -36.62 -3.20
N SER A 1159 18.95 -37.16 -2.71
CA SER A 1159 18.16 -36.54 -1.64
C SER A 1159 18.85 -36.47 -0.26
N ASP A 1160 19.86 -37.30 0.00
CA ASP A 1160 20.54 -37.33 1.30
C ASP A 1160 21.69 -36.31 1.39
N LEU A 1161 21.94 -35.58 0.31
CA LEU A 1161 23.07 -34.66 0.14
C LEU A 1161 22.62 -33.17 0.02
N ASP A 1162 21.38 -32.84 0.38
CA ASP A 1162 20.78 -31.50 0.21
C ASP A 1162 21.23 -30.48 1.28
N ASP A 1163 22.44 -29.93 1.10
CA ASP A 1163 23.00 -28.83 1.91
C ASP A 1163 22.64 -27.42 1.38
N GLY A 1164 21.69 -27.33 0.44
CA GLY A 1164 21.31 -26.08 -0.24
C GLY A 1164 22.27 -25.63 -1.35
N LYS A 1165 23.33 -26.40 -1.66
CA LYS A 1165 24.23 -26.14 -2.80
C LYS A 1165 23.97 -27.04 -4.00
N GLY A 1166 23.11 -28.03 -3.82
CA GLY A 1166 22.74 -29.03 -4.82
C GLY A 1166 23.90 -29.95 -5.24
N VAL A 1167 23.55 -31.07 -5.86
CA VAL A 1167 24.40 -32.23 -6.12
C VAL A 1167 24.38 -32.50 -7.62
N GLY A 1168 25.55 -32.62 -8.24
CA GLY A 1168 25.67 -32.89 -9.67
C GLY A 1168 26.76 -33.89 -9.96
N ILE A 1169 26.59 -34.64 -11.06
CA ILE A 1169 27.64 -35.48 -11.62
C ILE A 1169 28.40 -34.70 -12.69
N LYS A 1170 29.72 -34.83 -12.65
CA LYS A 1170 30.59 -34.26 -13.70
C LYS A 1170 30.39 -35.02 -15.02
N PRO A 1171 30.81 -34.44 -16.16
CA PRO A 1171 30.91 -35.14 -17.43
C PRO A 1171 31.71 -36.44 -17.33
N MET A 1172 31.46 -37.38 -18.23
CA MET A 1172 32.11 -38.71 -18.29
C MET A 1172 31.90 -39.58 -17.04
N ARG A 1173 30.92 -39.24 -16.18
CA ARG A 1173 30.56 -40.01 -14.98
C ARG A 1173 29.38 -40.93 -15.27
N ALA A 1174 29.32 -42.02 -14.51
CA ALA A 1174 28.13 -42.83 -14.38
C ALA A 1174 27.51 -42.70 -12.99
N TYR A 1175 26.22 -43.00 -12.87
CA TYR A 1175 25.42 -42.98 -11.66
C TYR A 1175 24.40 -44.11 -11.70
N ILE A 1176 23.82 -44.46 -10.55
CA ILE A 1176 22.83 -45.53 -10.47
C ILE A 1176 21.44 -44.92 -10.43
N HIS A 1177 20.59 -45.32 -11.37
CA HIS A 1177 19.19 -44.93 -11.46
C HIS A 1177 18.30 -46.12 -11.07
N PRO A 1178 17.45 -46.01 -10.04
CA PRO A 1178 16.52 -47.07 -9.71
C PRO A 1178 15.37 -47.16 -10.70
N ALA A 1179 14.90 -48.38 -10.99
CA ALA A 1179 13.78 -48.56 -11.91
C ALA A 1179 12.45 -47.98 -11.37
N TYR A 1180 12.30 -47.94 -10.03
CA TYR A 1180 11.13 -47.41 -9.33
C TYR A 1180 11.52 -46.73 -8.02
N GLU A 1181 10.72 -45.75 -7.56
CA GLU A 1181 10.98 -44.97 -6.33
C GLU A 1181 11.10 -45.85 -5.06
N TYR A 1182 10.30 -46.91 -4.94
CA TYR A 1182 10.32 -47.79 -3.75
C TYR A 1182 11.61 -48.63 -3.63
N LEU A 1183 12.41 -48.70 -4.69
CA LEU A 1183 13.69 -49.41 -4.72
C LEU A 1183 14.86 -48.52 -4.28
N ALA A 1184 14.60 -47.24 -3.98
CA ALA A 1184 15.59 -46.25 -3.58
C ALA A 1184 16.03 -46.38 -2.11
N ARG A 1185 16.59 -47.54 -1.74
CA ARG A 1185 17.20 -47.80 -0.42
C ARG A 1185 18.72 -47.56 -0.43
N ALA A 1186 19.27 -47.09 0.70
CA ALA A 1186 20.71 -46.87 0.86
C ALA A 1186 21.47 -48.17 0.58
N ALA A 1187 22.23 -48.19 -0.52
CA ALA A 1187 23.06 -49.32 -0.89
C ALA A 1187 24.54 -48.97 -0.66
N MET A 1188 25.24 -49.83 0.07
CA MET A 1188 26.69 -49.73 0.23
C MET A 1188 27.38 -50.47 -0.92
N LEU A 1189 28.53 -49.96 -1.36
CA LEU A 1189 29.41 -50.72 -2.24
C LEU A 1189 29.98 -51.90 -1.43
N SER A 1190 29.39 -53.09 -1.56
CA SER A 1190 29.94 -54.31 -0.97
C SER A 1190 30.61 -55.11 -2.06
N ILE A 1191 31.87 -55.47 -1.84
CA ILE A 1191 32.67 -56.19 -2.82
C ILE A 1191 32.35 -57.66 -2.67
N GLY A 1192 31.62 -58.23 -3.63
CA GLY A 1192 31.31 -59.65 -3.62
C GLY A 1192 30.99 -60.22 -5.00
N LYS A 1193 31.99 -60.82 -5.64
CA LYS A 1193 31.82 -62.11 -6.34
C LYS A 1193 33.20 -62.72 -6.65
N GLY A 1194 33.65 -63.64 -5.80
CA GLY A 1194 34.98 -64.26 -5.92
C GLY A 1194 36.08 -63.35 -5.34
N ASP A 1195 36.80 -63.90 -4.37
CA ASP A 1195 38.04 -63.37 -3.80
C ASP A 1195 37.86 -62.16 -2.86
N GLY A 1196 37.14 -62.42 -1.76
CA GLY A 1196 36.74 -61.43 -0.77
C GLY A 1196 37.83 -60.89 0.17
N THR A 1197 37.47 -59.80 0.85
CA THR A 1197 37.71 -59.67 2.30
C THR A 1197 36.43 -60.16 2.98
N THR A 1198 36.43 -61.44 3.29
CA THR A 1198 35.28 -62.18 3.85
C THR A 1198 34.99 -61.73 5.28
N ALA A 1199 33.85 -62.15 5.84
CA ALA A 1199 33.55 -62.06 7.27
C ALA A 1199 34.68 -62.64 8.18
N ILE A 1200 35.67 -63.32 7.60
CA ILE A 1200 36.89 -63.81 8.24
C ILE A 1200 37.83 -62.68 8.71
N ASP A 1201 37.83 -61.49 8.09
CA ASP A 1201 38.69 -60.39 8.55
C ASP A 1201 38.16 -59.77 9.86
N ASN A 1202 36.84 -59.77 10.04
CA ASN A 1202 36.21 -59.47 11.33
C ASN A 1202 36.32 -60.65 12.33
N LEU A 1203 36.32 -61.90 11.86
CA LEU A 1203 36.48 -63.08 12.71
C LEU A 1203 37.92 -63.24 13.26
N ASN A 1204 38.94 -62.95 12.44
CA ASN A 1204 40.36 -62.98 12.81
C ASN A 1204 40.72 -61.87 13.81
N ALA A 1205 40.04 -60.72 13.74
CA ALA A 1205 40.17 -59.65 14.72
C ALA A 1205 39.55 -60.01 16.09
N ILE A 1206 38.49 -60.81 16.10
CA ILE A 1206 37.84 -61.28 17.34
C ILE A 1206 38.58 -62.48 17.94
N SER A 1207 39.00 -63.47 17.13
CA SER A 1207 39.67 -64.68 17.64
C SER A 1207 41.04 -64.43 18.26
N ASN A 1208 41.68 -63.30 17.93
CA ASN A 1208 42.99 -62.89 18.46
C ASN A 1208 42.89 -61.80 19.55
N ASP A 1209 41.70 -61.50 20.06
CA ASP A 1209 41.53 -60.57 21.19
C ASP A 1209 41.80 -61.27 22.53
N ALA A 1210 42.91 -60.92 23.17
CA ALA A 1210 43.30 -61.45 24.47
C ALA A 1210 42.31 -61.14 25.61
N ASN A 1211 41.39 -60.19 25.43
CA ASN A 1211 40.42 -59.76 26.44
C ASN A 1211 39.00 -60.32 26.22
N ALA A 1212 38.81 -61.22 25.25
CA ALA A 1212 37.53 -61.88 24.99
C ALA A 1212 37.43 -63.25 25.68
N GLU A 1213 36.24 -63.56 26.21
CA GLU A 1213 35.91 -64.87 26.79
C GLU A 1213 34.89 -65.59 25.91
N TYR A 1214 35.15 -66.86 25.59
CA TYR A 1214 34.31 -67.66 24.69
C TYR A 1214 33.57 -68.74 25.49
N TYR A 1215 32.32 -68.97 25.13
CA TYR A 1215 31.47 -69.99 25.73
C TYR A 1215 30.71 -70.78 24.65
N ASP A 1216 30.48 -72.06 24.89
CA ASP A 1216 29.59 -72.88 24.06
C ASP A 1216 28.10 -72.58 24.32
N ALA A 1217 27.22 -73.21 23.54
CA ALA A 1217 25.75 -73.04 23.67
C ALA A 1217 25.18 -73.47 25.04
N ASN A 1218 25.94 -74.21 25.85
CA ASN A 1218 25.58 -74.64 27.20
C ASN A 1218 26.22 -73.78 28.29
N GLY A 1219 26.94 -72.72 27.92
CA GLY A 1219 27.57 -71.78 28.85
C GLY A 1219 28.90 -72.25 29.44
N ARG A 1220 29.57 -73.25 28.85
CA ARG A 1220 30.91 -73.69 29.29
C ARG A 1220 31.99 -72.87 28.61
N ARG A 1221 32.99 -72.41 29.36
CA ARG A 1221 34.10 -71.60 28.82
C ARG A 1221 34.99 -72.43 27.91
N THR A 1222 35.34 -71.88 26.74
CA THR A 1222 36.21 -72.50 25.74
C THR A 1222 37.45 -71.63 25.48
N ASN A 1223 38.52 -72.22 24.94
CA ASN A 1223 39.77 -71.51 24.62
C ASN A 1223 39.71 -70.71 23.30
N GLY A 1224 38.52 -70.56 22.72
CA GLY A 1224 38.26 -69.94 21.42
C GLY A 1224 36.90 -70.35 20.85
N LEU A 1225 36.53 -69.80 19.70
CA LEU A 1225 35.29 -70.12 18.98
C LEU A 1225 35.24 -71.60 18.56
N GLN A 1226 34.07 -72.24 18.70
CA GLN A 1226 33.81 -73.64 18.34
C GLN A 1226 32.78 -73.74 17.22
N LYS A 1227 32.72 -74.87 16.52
CA LYS A 1227 31.67 -75.13 15.51
C LYS A 1227 30.30 -75.20 16.20
N GLY A 1228 29.33 -74.42 15.73
CA GLY A 1228 28.00 -74.25 16.35
C GLY A 1228 27.77 -72.85 16.95
N LEU A 1229 26.76 -72.72 17.81
CA LEU A 1229 26.45 -71.45 18.49
C LEU A 1229 27.43 -71.20 19.65
N ASN A 1230 28.05 -70.03 19.63
CA ASN A 1230 28.98 -69.53 20.65
C ASN A 1230 28.41 -68.28 21.31
N ILE A 1231 28.74 -68.10 22.58
CA ILE A 1231 28.52 -66.85 23.31
C ILE A 1231 29.89 -66.24 23.58
N VAL A 1232 30.12 -65.02 23.12
CA VAL A 1232 31.40 -64.32 23.32
C VAL A 1232 31.18 -63.11 24.20
N LYS A 1233 31.97 -62.98 25.26
CA LYS A 1233 31.89 -61.87 26.20
C LYS A 1233 33.15 -61.01 26.12
N ARG A 1234 32.98 -59.70 26.02
CA ARG A 1234 34.08 -58.72 25.98
C ARG A 1234 33.69 -57.52 26.83
N GLY A 1235 34.33 -57.38 27.99
CA GLY A 1235 33.93 -56.38 28.99
C GLY A 1235 32.47 -56.56 29.43
N SER A 1236 31.66 -55.50 29.31
CA SER A 1236 30.23 -55.49 29.69
C SER A 1236 29.27 -55.99 28.60
N LYS A 1237 29.77 -56.38 27.42
CA LYS A 1237 28.95 -56.81 26.27
C LYS A 1237 29.06 -58.31 26.02
N THR A 1238 27.93 -58.91 25.63
CA THR A 1238 27.80 -60.34 25.29
C THR A 1238 27.24 -60.48 23.87
N TYR A 1239 27.90 -61.27 23.04
CA TYR A 1239 27.54 -61.56 21.64
C TYR A 1239 27.13 -63.02 21.51
N LYS A 1240 26.19 -63.32 20.60
CA LYS A 1240 25.89 -64.69 20.14
C LYS A 1240 26.40 -64.83 18.71
N ILE A 1241 27.32 -65.76 18.48
CA ILE A 1241 27.99 -65.97 17.20
C ILE A 1241 27.76 -67.41 16.76
N MET A 1242 27.19 -67.63 15.58
CA MET A 1242 27.04 -68.98 15.02
C MET A 1242 28.18 -69.24 14.03
N VAL A 1243 29.02 -70.24 14.32
CA VAL A 1243 30.11 -70.68 13.46
C VAL A 1243 29.62 -71.93 12.73
N LYS A 1244 29.47 -71.87 11.41
CA LYS A 1244 28.97 -73.00 10.60
C LYS A 1244 30.04 -74.06 10.36
#